data_AF-A0A6L3MV64-F1
#
_entry.id   AF-A0A6L3MV64-F1
#
_cell.length_a   1.000
_cell.length_b   1.000
_cell.length_c   1.000
_cell.angle_alpha   90.00
_cell.angle_beta   90.00
_cell.angle_gamma   90.00
#
_symmetry.space_group_name_H-M   'P 1'
#
loop_
_entity.id
_entity.type
_entity.pdbx_description
1 polymer ?
#
loop_
_entity_poly.entity_id
_entity_poly.type
_entity_poly.pdbx_seq_one_letter_code
_entity_poly.pdbx_strand_id
1 'polypeptide(L)'
;MTIITSPVELWRHLCSSAGLELRLKGGRPGRDADVEDALRSALAVPDTALSLDAWLISDAALSDATISTEQLLIEVLKSQGGFALMMQDILDVLITAEARHASHQLSVEFKFDDVTDPIKSTLEQFREAVHRTQRVLERRPELPNDNLMWPLSKVLRSFVMAFPESPPPDFPPVSAITSTGHTGIDEQLTCLARLVSDFRALWRRHGTTRKQVGDAAIALPYTDPDVQVLRGQLLAATDYWDVGVLLGAQEISRRTVSGQLHPEDVFEKLTEALSPIEWAEVWVEHTIHELLDVLNLPAWRRRHELYSVWVGTRMLKVVERVAPEMHFHPIDGVLSFEFGGSRLATFNWDNKQFDIWAELRSALVGGSSKRKKGIQPDFRVLQANLSQSANAQTTYVLECKHYLNANASNFAQAAADYARSCPNAVVHVVNHGPADEPALSAALPAELQSRARFIGNATPLREVANQALSNAIRDALFPGLRLPRALSSLAPQPVAGTIVPPIGPGSVGSVYLEWDDSLDDMDLALRVIGADGQAIQSIDFRNKGALDAPPFARFDTDALHGPGIERIDISAWHFSRYELIATNYSKSGQMTPLALHCSIVTDKGVTQLRCPAGLGTTCYEWKIAELIVSNGVPAVVSCG
;
A
#
# COMPACT_ATOMS: atom_id res chain seq x y z
N MET A 1 -22.28 24.06 9.96
CA MET A 1 -21.91 22.82 9.26
C MET A 1 -23.20 22.05 9.02
N THR A 2 -23.39 21.51 7.82
CA THR A 2 -24.62 20.79 7.45
C THR A 2 -24.51 19.37 7.99
N ILE A 3 -25.39 18.99 8.91
CA ILE A 3 -25.48 17.61 9.41
C ILE A 3 -26.10 16.78 8.27
N ILE A 4 -25.43 15.70 7.86
CA ILE A 4 -25.96 14.77 6.85
C ILE A 4 -26.83 13.75 7.57
N THR A 5 -28.14 13.82 7.34
CA THR A 5 -29.14 13.04 8.11
C THR A 5 -29.81 11.93 7.30
N SER A 6 -29.55 11.84 5.98
CA SER A 6 -30.16 10.82 5.12
C SER A 6 -29.24 10.33 4.00
N PRO A 7 -29.52 9.14 3.42
CA PRO A 7 -28.78 8.63 2.25
C PRO A 7 -28.83 9.60 1.06
N VAL A 8 -29.98 10.23 0.83
CA VAL A 8 -30.18 11.21 -0.26
C VAL A 8 -29.29 12.43 -0.05
N GLU A 9 -29.23 12.96 1.17
CA GLU A 9 -28.35 14.08 1.50
C GLU A 9 -26.88 13.71 1.33
N LEU A 10 -26.46 12.52 1.80
CA LEU A 10 -25.10 12.02 1.62
C LEU A 10 -24.73 11.97 0.13
N TRP A 11 -25.57 11.30 -0.67
CA TRP A 11 -25.33 11.15 -2.11
C TRP A 11 -25.23 12.49 -2.84
N ARG A 12 -26.14 13.42 -2.55
CA ARG A 12 -26.12 14.76 -3.15
C ARG A 12 -24.89 15.54 -2.74
N HIS A 13 -24.49 15.45 -1.48
CA HIS A 13 -23.29 16.11 -0.99
C HIS A 13 -22.03 15.55 -1.65
N LEU A 14 -21.96 14.23 -1.86
CA LEU A 14 -20.88 13.60 -2.63
C LEU A 14 -20.85 14.09 -4.09
N CYS A 15 -22.01 14.24 -4.72
CA CYS A 15 -22.11 14.77 -6.09
C CYS A 15 -21.72 16.25 -6.19
N SER A 16 -22.21 17.10 -5.30
CA SER A 16 -22.03 18.55 -5.40
C SER A 16 -20.71 19.06 -4.83
N SER A 17 -20.23 18.44 -3.74
CA SER A 17 -19.15 18.99 -2.91
C SER A 17 -17.85 18.19 -3.02
N ALA A 18 -17.95 16.87 -3.20
CA ALA A 18 -16.79 16.01 -3.43
C ALA A 18 -16.37 15.91 -4.91
N GLY A 19 -17.11 16.55 -5.83
CA GLY A 19 -16.72 16.60 -7.24
C GLY A 19 -16.81 15.25 -7.96
N LEU A 20 -17.76 14.39 -7.57
CA LEU A 20 -18.17 13.25 -8.39
C LEU A 20 -18.83 13.77 -9.67
N GLU A 21 -18.18 13.56 -10.80
CA GLU A 21 -18.63 13.93 -12.12
C GLU A 21 -19.36 12.72 -12.74
N LEU A 22 -20.62 12.51 -12.35
CA LEU A 22 -21.45 11.41 -12.87
C LEU A 22 -21.93 11.65 -14.30
N ARG A 23 -21.98 12.91 -14.73
CA ARG A 23 -22.45 13.34 -16.06
C ARG A 23 -21.61 14.50 -16.60
N LEU A 24 -21.23 14.44 -17.88
CA LEU A 24 -20.60 15.55 -18.60
C LEU A 24 -21.65 16.54 -19.13
N LYS A 25 -21.17 17.71 -19.61
CA LYS A 25 -21.99 18.62 -20.43
C LYS A 25 -22.67 17.86 -21.58
N GLY A 26 -23.99 18.01 -21.67
CA GLY A 26 -24.84 17.32 -22.64
C GLY A 26 -25.42 15.97 -22.18
N GLY A 27 -25.33 15.63 -20.89
CA GLY A 27 -26.02 14.47 -20.30
C GLY A 27 -25.34 13.12 -20.53
N ARG A 28 -24.15 13.10 -21.14
CA ARG A 28 -23.34 11.89 -21.31
C ARG A 28 -22.80 11.40 -19.96
N PRO A 29 -22.54 10.10 -19.77
CA PRO A 29 -21.84 9.59 -18.59
C PRO A 29 -20.54 10.36 -18.34
N GLY A 30 -20.36 10.77 -17.09
CA GLY A 30 -19.17 11.46 -16.61
C GLY A 30 -18.03 10.50 -16.25
N ARG A 31 -16.97 11.05 -15.66
CA ARG A 31 -15.76 10.29 -15.34
C ARG A 31 -15.96 9.31 -14.18
N ASP A 32 -16.97 9.51 -13.33
CA ASP A 32 -17.27 8.68 -12.16
C ASP A 32 -18.60 7.95 -12.28
N ALA A 33 -19.10 7.80 -13.51
CA ALA A 33 -20.34 7.05 -13.74
C ALA A 33 -20.21 5.57 -13.32
N ASP A 34 -19.00 5.02 -13.37
CA ASP A 34 -18.68 3.69 -12.84
C ASP A 34 -18.85 3.59 -11.32
N VAL A 35 -18.63 4.68 -10.56
CA VAL A 35 -18.90 4.73 -9.12
C VAL A 35 -20.40 4.58 -8.88
N GLU A 36 -21.25 5.30 -9.63
CA GLU A 36 -22.70 5.15 -9.55
C GLU A 36 -23.13 3.72 -9.92
N ASP A 37 -22.57 3.14 -10.99
CA ASP A 37 -22.90 1.77 -11.42
C ASP A 37 -22.50 0.71 -10.36
N ALA A 38 -21.31 0.86 -9.75
CA ALA A 38 -20.85 -0.02 -8.68
C ALA A 38 -21.75 0.06 -7.44
N LEU A 39 -22.14 1.27 -7.04
CA LEU A 39 -23.04 1.49 -5.91
C LEU A 39 -24.44 0.92 -6.18
N ARG A 40 -24.96 1.11 -7.40
CA ARG A 40 -26.24 0.53 -7.81
C ARG A 40 -26.23 -0.98 -7.71
N SER A 41 -25.15 -1.62 -8.17
CA SER A 41 -24.99 -3.07 -8.05
C SER A 41 -24.87 -3.53 -6.59
N ALA A 42 -24.10 -2.82 -5.76
CA ALA A 42 -23.85 -3.19 -4.37
C ALA A 42 -25.08 -3.01 -3.46
N LEU A 43 -25.90 -1.99 -3.73
CA LEU A 43 -27.13 -1.68 -3.02
C LEU A 43 -28.36 -2.37 -3.62
N ALA A 44 -28.16 -3.27 -4.61
CA ALA A 44 -29.23 -3.98 -5.32
C ALA A 44 -30.31 -3.05 -5.89
N VAL A 45 -29.90 -1.89 -6.42
CA VAL A 45 -30.80 -0.91 -7.03
C VAL A 45 -31.45 -1.52 -8.28
N PRO A 46 -32.78 -1.52 -8.41
CA PRO A 46 -33.45 -2.07 -9.58
C PRO A 46 -33.01 -1.39 -10.88
N ASP A 47 -32.87 -2.16 -11.96
CA ASP A 47 -32.54 -1.65 -13.31
C ASP A 47 -33.57 -0.62 -13.82
N THR A 48 -34.80 -0.68 -13.30
CA THR A 48 -35.88 0.28 -13.62
C THR A 48 -35.64 1.67 -13.04
N ALA A 49 -34.73 1.83 -12.08
CA ALA A 49 -34.40 3.13 -11.51
C ALA A 49 -33.61 4.00 -12.50
N LEU A 50 -34.01 5.27 -12.65
CA LEU A 50 -33.34 6.19 -13.58
C LEU A 50 -31.92 6.57 -13.13
N SER A 51 -31.69 6.71 -11.83
CA SER A 51 -30.40 7.05 -11.21
C SER A 51 -30.38 6.57 -9.76
N LEU A 52 -29.19 6.56 -9.15
CA LEU A 52 -29.08 6.29 -7.71
C LEU A 52 -29.83 7.35 -6.88
N ASP A 53 -29.75 8.64 -7.25
CA ASP A 53 -30.47 9.73 -6.56
C ASP A 53 -32.00 9.51 -6.60
N ALA A 54 -32.55 9.18 -7.76
CA ALA A 54 -34.00 8.95 -7.92
C ALA A 54 -34.48 7.74 -7.11
N TRP A 55 -33.66 6.69 -7.04
CA TRP A 55 -33.95 5.53 -6.24
C TRP A 55 -33.89 5.82 -4.74
N LEU A 56 -32.83 6.49 -4.27
CA LEU A 56 -32.70 6.87 -2.85
C LEU A 56 -33.87 7.76 -2.38
N ILE A 57 -34.37 8.68 -3.24
CA ILE A 57 -35.58 9.46 -2.95
C ILE A 57 -36.81 8.56 -2.78
N SER A 58 -36.94 7.57 -3.67
CA SER A 58 -38.09 6.65 -3.67
C SER A 58 -38.04 5.72 -2.46
N ASP A 59 -36.85 5.22 -2.11
CA ASP A 59 -36.60 4.38 -0.94
C ASP A 59 -36.88 5.14 0.36
N ALA A 60 -36.40 6.39 0.48
CA ALA A 60 -36.65 7.24 1.64
C ALA A 60 -38.13 7.62 1.84
N ALA A 61 -38.98 7.45 0.82
CA ALA A 61 -40.42 7.68 0.91
C ALA A 61 -41.21 6.44 1.38
N LEU A 62 -40.57 5.27 1.49
CA LEU A 62 -41.17 4.06 2.04
C LEU A 62 -41.26 4.16 3.56
N SER A 63 -42.26 3.48 4.15
CA SER A 63 -42.37 3.38 5.62
C SER A 63 -41.21 2.62 6.25
N ASP A 64 -40.63 1.69 5.51
CA ASP A 64 -39.45 0.90 5.88
C ASP A 64 -38.39 1.11 4.79
N ALA A 65 -37.63 2.21 4.87
CA ALA A 65 -36.53 2.48 3.95
C ALA A 65 -35.52 1.32 3.97
N THR A 66 -35.11 0.85 2.80
CA THR A 66 -34.25 -0.34 2.68
C THR A 66 -32.78 -0.03 2.92
N ILE A 67 -32.35 1.22 2.68
CA ILE A 67 -30.95 1.63 2.84
C ILE A 67 -30.80 2.70 3.92
N SER A 68 -29.89 2.43 4.88
CA SER A 68 -29.43 3.42 5.84
C SER A 68 -28.32 4.32 5.26
N THR A 69 -28.12 5.50 5.85
CA THR A 69 -27.00 6.40 5.48
C THR A 69 -25.66 5.69 5.64
N GLU A 70 -25.54 4.84 6.66
CA GLU A 70 -24.36 4.01 6.91
C GLU A 70 -24.11 3.01 5.80
N GLN A 71 -25.13 2.26 5.39
CA GLN A 71 -25.00 1.26 4.34
C GLN A 71 -24.54 1.91 3.03
N LEU A 72 -25.09 3.08 2.68
CA LEU A 72 -24.61 3.86 1.55
C LEU A 72 -23.15 4.30 1.74
N LEU A 73 -22.78 4.80 2.92
CA LEU A 73 -21.41 5.22 3.22
C LEU A 73 -20.40 4.07 3.10
N ILE A 74 -20.72 2.89 3.60
CA ILE A 74 -19.88 1.69 3.50
C ILE A 74 -19.61 1.33 2.05
N GLU A 75 -20.64 1.33 1.20
CA GLU A 75 -20.48 1.02 -0.22
C GLU A 75 -19.71 2.13 -0.96
N VAL A 76 -19.92 3.40 -0.59
CA VAL A 76 -19.11 4.52 -1.11
C VAL A 76 -17.64 4.31 -0.76
N LEU A 77 -17.31 3.98 0.48
CA LEU A 77 -15.93 3.76 0.90
C LEU A 77 -15.31 2.56 0.18
N LYS A 78 -16.02 1.43 0.07
CA LYS A 78 -15.55 0.30 -0.73
C LYS A 78 -15.20 0.70 -2.17
N SER A 79 -16.03 1.54 -2.80
CA SER A 79 -15.77 2.03 -4.16
C SER A 79 -14.49 2.86 -4.29
N GLN A 80 -13.99 3.46 -3.19
CA GLN A 80 -12.75 4.25 -3.17
C GLN A 80 -11.47 3.41 -3.03
N GLY A 81 -11.58 2.09 -2.81
CA GLY A 81 -10.41 1.22 -2.64
C GLY A 81 -9.42 1.28 -3.82
N GLY A 82 -9.92 1.44 -5.05
CA GLY A 82 -9.07 1.63 -6.23
C GLY A 82 -8.24 2.91 -6.17
N PHE A 83 -8.86 4.03 -5.78
CA PHE A 83 -8.17 5.31 -5.63
C PHE A 83 -7.08 5.24 -4.54
N ALA A 84 -7.36 4.59 -3.40
CA ALA A 84 -6.37 4.44 -2.34
C ALA A 84 -5.15 3.61 -2.78
N LEU A 85 -5.37 2.51 -3.50
CA LEU A 85 -4.29 1.72 -4.07
C LEU A 85 -3.47 2.51 -5.10
N MET A 86 -4.14 3.32 -5.92
CA MET A 86 -3.48 4.21 -6.88
C MET A 86 -2.53 5.18 -6.17
N MET A 87 -3.02 5.85 -5.13
CA MET A 87 -2.25 6.79 -4.32
C MET A 87 -1.06 6.10 -3.64
N GLN A 88 -1.24 4.90 -3.09
CA GLN A 88 -0.16 4.11 -2.51
C GLN A 88 0.90 3.71 -3.55
N ASP A 89 0.48 3.23 -4.72
CA ASP A 89 1.40 2.84 -5.79
C ASP A 89 2.26 4.02 -6.27
N ILE A 90 1.68 5.22 -6.31
CA ILE A 90 2.40 6.46 -6.59
C ILE A 90 3.40 6.77 -5.47
N LEU A 91 2.96 6.74 -4.20
CA LEU A 91 3.80 6.98 -3.04
C LEU A 91 5.02 6.05 -3.01
N ASP A 92 4.83 4.75 -3.28
CA ASP A 92 5.92 3.78 -3.28
C ASP A 92 7.04 4.18 -4.25
N VAL A 93 6.68 4.56 -5.48
CA VAL A 93 7.67 4.98 -6.49
C VAL A 93 8.37 6.27 -6.08
N LEU A 94 7.65 7.19 -5.43
CA LEU A 94 8.24 8.43 -4.92
C LEU A 94 9.25 8.16 -3.79
N ILE A 95 8.92 7.24 -2.88
CA ILE A 95 9.83 6.79 -1.81
C ILE A 95 11.08 6.16 -2.43
N THR A 96 10.92 5.28 -3.42
CA THR A 96 12.05 4.68 -4.15
C THR A 96 12.90 5.75 -4.82
N ALA A 97 12.28 6.74 -5.46
CA ALA A 97 13.00 7.83 -6.12
C ALA A 97 13.78 8.69 -5.13
N GLU A 98 13.19 9.00 -3.96
CA GLU A 98 13.87 9.75 -2.89
C GLU A 98 15.04 8.95 -2.30
N ALA A 99 14.84 7.67 -1.99
CA ALA A 99 15.89 6.82 -1.41
C ALA A 99 17.13 6.70 -2.32
N ARG A 100 16.95 6.90 -3.63
CA ARG A 100 18.02 6.87 -4.64
C ARG A 100 18.62 8.25 -4.93
N HIS A 101 18.15 9.31 -4.26
CA HIS A 101 18.68 10.67 -4.36
C HIS A 101 19.36 11.12 -3.08
N ALA A 102 20.55 11.72 -3.20
CA ALA A 102 21.35 12.18 -2.07
C ALA A 102 20.85 13.49 -1.41
N SER A 103 19.72 14.05 -1.86
CA SER A 103 19.18 15.32 -1.35
C SER A 103 17.98 15.09 -0.42
N HIS A 104 17.97 15.76 0.73
CA HIS A 104 17.04 15.52 1.84
C HIS A 104 15.59 16.02 1.68
N GLN A 105 15.15 16.50 0.50
CA GLN A 105 13.76 16.93 0.30
C GLN A 105 13.30 16.68 -1.13
N LEU A 106 12.70 15.51 -1.40
CA LEU A 106 12.01 15.28 -2.67
C LEU A 106 10.63 15.97 -2.63
N SER A 107 10.37 16.85 -3.59
CA SER A 107 9.04 17.38 -3.87
C SER A 107 8.43 16.71 -5.09
N VAL A 108 7.11 16.69 -5.15
CA VAL A 108 6.36 16.09 -6.25
C VAL A 108 5.47 17.14 -6.87
N GLU A 109 5.50 17.18 -8.20
CA GLU A 109 4.69 18.10 -8.98
C GLU A 109 4.01 17.36 -10.13
N PHE A 110 2.68 17.44 -10.17
CA PHE A 110 1.86 16.93 -11.25
C PHE A 110 1.27 18.12 -12.01
N LYS A 111 1.79 18.39 -13.22
CA LYS A 111 1.29 19.45 -14.11
C LYS A 111 0.57 18.83 -15.30
N PHE A 112 -0.67 19.27 -15.53
CA PHE A 112 -1.51 18.78 -16.62
C PHE A 112 -1.90 19.93 -17.56
N ASP A 113 -2.05 19.64 -18.86
CA ASP A 113 -2.49 20.61 -19.87
C ASP A 113 -3.81 21.28 -19.48
N ASP A 114 -3.92 22.59 -19.76
CA ASP A 114 -5.09 23.44 -19.47
C ASP A 114 -5.47 23.58 -17.97
N VAL A 115 -4.59 23.21 -17.04
CA VAL A 115 -4.80 23.36 -15.59
C VAL A 115 -3.95 24.50 -15.01
N THR A 116 -4.60 25.50 -14.42
CA THR A 116 -3.93 26.68 -13.81
C THR A 116 -3.35 26.44 -12.41
N ASP A 117 -3.63 25.29 -11.79
CA ASP A 117 -3.26 24.97 -10.40
C ASP A 117 -2.73 23.52 -10.32
N PRO A 118 -1.41 23.30 -10.45
CA PRO A 118 -0.82 21.97 -10.41
C PRO A 118 -0.86 21.37 -9.01
N ILE A 119 -0.89 20.04 -8.91
CA ILE A 119 -0.73 19.38 -7.62
C ILE A 119 0.74 19.44 -7.25
N LYS A 120 1.08 20.30 -6.29
CA LYS A 120 2.42 20.42 -5.74
C LYS A 120 2.40 20.08 -4.26
N SER A 121 3.16 19.08 -3.87
CA SER A 121 3.26 18.65 -2.47
C SER A 121 4.65 18.11 -2.17
N THR A 122 5.12 18.27 -0.94
CA THR A 122 6.29 17.50 -0.48
C THR A 122 5.93 16.01 -0.37
N LEU A 123 6.93 15.14 -0.33
CA LEU A 123 6.69 13.71 -0.14
C LEU A 123 5.93 13.43 1.17
N GLU A 124 6.22 14.14 2.26
CA GLU A 124 5.52 14.00 3.54
C GLU A 124 4.05 14.41 3.44
N GLN A 125 3.75 15.50 2.73
CA GLN A 125 2.38 15.94 2.51
C GLN A 125 1.60 14.91 1.67
N PHE A 126 2.23 14.33 0.65
CA PHE A 126 1.62 13.27 -0.15
C PHE A 126 1.42 11.99 0.68
N ARG A 127 2.40 11.63 1.52
CA ARG A 127 2.32 10.50 2.46
C ARG A 127 1.17 10.67 3.45
N GLU A 128 0.99 11.86 4.03
CA GLU A 128 -0.15 12.13 4.91
C GLU A 128 -1.48 12.03 4.16
N ALA A 129 -1.55 12.51 2.91
CA ALA A 129 -2.75 12.36 2.08
C ALA A 129 -3.09 10.88 1.82
N VAL A 130 -2.09 10.04 1.56
CA VAL A 130 -2.24 8.58 1.39
C VAL A 130 -2.72 7.94 2.69
N HIS A 131 -2.06 8.23 3.82
CA HIS A 131 -2.45 7.70 5.13
C HIS A 131 -3.86 8.12 5.52
N ARG A 132 -4.24 9.38 5.28
CA ARG A 132 -5.60 9.87 5.52
C ARG A 132 -6.62 9.12 4.66
N THR A 133 -6.30 8.90 3.38
CA THR A 133 -7.16 8.13 2.48
C THR A 133 -7.33 6.70 2.97
N GLN A 134 -6.26 6.01 3.36
CA GLN A 134 -6.33 4.64 3.90
C GLN A 134 -7.15 4.55 5.17
N ARG A 135 -6.89 5.45 6.13
CA ARG A 135 -7.57 5.52 7.45
C ARG A 135 -9.09 5.67 7.35
N VAL A 136 -9.57 6.31 6.30
CA VAL A 136 -11.00 6.49 6.01
C VAL A 136 -11.65 5.20 5.51
N LEU A 137 -10.89 4.34 4.85
CA LEU A 137 -11.38 3.10 4.24
C LEU A 137 -11.35 1.90 5.20
N GLU A 138 -10.71 2.04 6.35
CA GLU A 138 -10.67 0.99 7.37
C GLU A 138 -11.97 1.01 8.24
N ARG A 139 -12.75 -0.08 8.25
CA ARG A 139 -13.98 -0.23 9.09
C ARG A 139 -13.70 -0.08 10.59
N ARG A 140 -14.41 0.78 11.35
CA ARG A 140 -14.17 0.95 12.81
C ARG A 140 -15.31 0.39 13.67
N PRO A 141 -15.05 -0.07 14.91
CA PRO A 141 -16.09 -0.39 15.90
C PRO A 141 -16.85 0.86 16.36
N GLU A 142 -18.10 0.69 16.79
CA GLU A 142 -18.70 1.62 17.75
C GLU A 142 -18.00 1.48 19.10
N LEU A 143 -17.70 2.59 19.76
CA LEU A 143 -17.12 2.49 21.11
C LEU A 143 -18.21 1.95 22.05
N PRO A 144 -17.95 0.85 22.77
CA PRO A 144 -18.92 0.29 23.70
C PRO A 144 -19.33 1.36 24.72
N ASN A 145 -20.60 1.36 25.14
CA ASN A 145 -21.03 2.14 26.29
C ASN A 145 -20.44 1.55 27.59
N ASP A 146 -20.60 2.27 28.70
CA ASP A 146 -20.10 1.87 30.02
C ASP A 146 -20.56 0.46 30.46
N ASN A 147 -21.80 0.08 30.11
CA ASN A 147 -22.35 -1.24 30.38
C ASN A 147 -21.62 -2.38 29.66
N LEU A 148 -20.92 -2.12 28.56
CA LEU A 148 -20.11 -3.10 27.82
C LEU A 148 -18.61 -2.95 28.09
N MET A 149 -18.14 -1.72 28.26
CA MET A 149 -16.73 -1.43 28.54
C MET A 149 -16.26 -2.14 29.81
N TRP A 150 -17.04 -2.07 30.90
CA TRP A 150 -16.60 -2.56 32.21
C TRP A 150 -16.59 -4.09 32.29
N PRO A 151 -17.60 -4.80 31.76
CA PRO A 151 -17.53 -6.25 31.58
C PRO A 151 -16.34 -6.69 30.73
N LEU A 152 -16.07 -6.03 29.59
CA LEU A 152 -14.89 -6.34 28.77
C LEU A 152 -13.59 -6.14 29.57
N SER A 153 -13.46 -5.01 30.27
CA SER A 153 -12.31 -4.74 31.12
C SER A 153 -12.15 -5.79 32.21
N LYS A 154 -13.25 -6.24 32.83
CA LYS A 154 -13.23 -7.29 33.86
C LYS A 154 -12.72 -8.62 33.30
N VAL A 155 -13.17 -9.00 32.10
CA VAL A 155 -12.69 -10.22 31.42
C VAL A 155 -11.19 -10.11 31.16
N LEU A 156 -10.73 -9.00 30.58
CA LEU A 156 -9.32 -8.82 30.23
C LEU A 156 -8.42 -8.66 31.46
N ARG A 157 -8.87 -7.93 32.48
CA ARG A 157 -8.16 -7.78 33.76
C ARG A 157 -8.04 -9.10 34.53
N SER A 158 -8.92 -10.08 34.28
CA SER A 158 -8.77 -11.41 34.89
C SER A 158 -7.48 -12.13 34.47
N PHE A 159 -6.83 -11.68 33.39
CA PHE A 159 -5.55 -12.20 32.93
C PHE A 159 -4.36 -11.43 33.50
N VAL A 160 -4.56 -10.19 33.96
CA VAL A 160 -3.51 -9.28 34.43
C VAL A 160 -3.15 -9.58 35.89
N MET A 161 -1.86 -9.81 36.17
CA MET A 161 -1.38 -10.10 37.53
C MET A 161 -1.23 -8.84 38.41
N ALA A 162 -0.91 -7.69 37.81
CA ALA A 162 -0.77 -6.41 38.50
C ALA A 162 -1.08 -5.24 37.57
N PHE A 163 -1.83 -4.25 38.07
CA PHE A 163 -2.04 -2.98 37.37
C PHE A 163 -0.87 -2.02 37.67
N PRO A 164 -0.44 -1.16 36.74
CA PRO A 164 0.65 -0.22 36.98
C PRO A 164 0.37 0.67 38.19
N GLU A 165 1.36 0.84 39.07
CA GLU A 165 1.26 1.73 40.23
C GLU A 165 1.12 3.21 39.83
N SER A 166 1.55 3.56 38.62
CA SER A 166 1.49 4.92 38.08
C SER A 166 1.16 4.88 36.58
N PRO A 167 -0.13 4.76 36.22
CA PRO A 167 -0.53 4.76 34.83
C PRO A 167 -0.32 6.15 34.17
N PRO A 168 -0.13 6.20 32.84
CA PRO A 168 0.29 7.41 32.13
C PRO A 168 -0.76 8.53 32.24
N PRO A 169 -0.37 9.77 32.56
CA PRO A 169 -1.30 10.89 32.68
C PRO A 169 -1.89 11.33 31.32
N ASP A 170 -1.31 10.86 30.23
CA ASP A 170 -1.69 11.12 28.85
C ASP A 170 -2.22 9.84 28.15
N PHE A 171 -2.39 9.95 26.84
CA PHE A 171 -2.82 8.86 25.97
C PHE A 171 -1.64 8.47 25.07
N PRO A 172 -0.78 7.51 25.44
CA PRO A 172 0.31 7.07 24.58
C PRO A 172 -0.21 6.33 23.34
N PRO A 173 0.59 6.19 22.27
CA PRO A 173 0.28 5.27 21.17
C PRO A 173 0.00 3.85 21.66
N VAL A 174 -0.81 3.10 20.91
CA VAL A 174 -1.06 1.69 21.22
C VAL A 174 0.13 0.87 20.73
N SER A 175 0.77 0.13 21.63
CA SER A 175 1.87 -0.77 21.29
C SER A 175 1.34 -2.00 20.54
N ALA A 176 2.13 -2.52 19.60
CA ALA A 176 1.83 -3.78 18.94
C ALA A 176 1.70 -4.92 19.96
N ILE A 177 0.71 -5.80 19.75
CA ILE A 177 0.54 -7.02 20.54
C ILE A 177 1.24 -8.15 19.79
N THR A 178 2.14 -8.86 20.45
CA THR A 178 2.86 -10.00 19.87
C THR A 178 1.86 -11.08 19.40
N SER A 179 2.04 -11.61 18.19
CA SER A 179 1.24 -12.73 17.68
C SER A 179 1.43 -13.97 18.55
N THR A 180 0.34 -14.68 18.76
CA THR A 180 0.29 -15.95 19.51
C THR A 180 0.58 -17.16 18.63
N GLY A 181 0.59 -17.00 17.30
CA GLY A 181 0.61 -18.09 16.33
C GLY A 181 -0.75 -18.78 16.15
N HIS A 182 -1.79 -18.29 16.82
CA HIS A 182 -3.17 -18.80 16.71
C HIS A 182 -4.07 -17.74 16.05
N THR A 183 -4.41 -17.95 14.78
CA THR A 183 -5.08 -16.95 13.93
C THR A 183 -6.33 -16.34 14.57
N GLY A 184 -7.21 -17.15 15.16
CA GLY A 184 -8.45 -16.64 15.78
C GLY A 184 -8.21 -15.75 17.00
N ILE A 185 -7.15 -16.00 17.78
CA ILE A 185 -6.80 -15.16 18.94
C ILE A 185 -6.14 -13.88 18.43
N ASP A 186 -5.24 -13.99 17.45
CA ASP A 186 -4.53 -12.84 16.88
C ASP A 186 -5.49 -11.83 16.22
N GLU A 187 -6.54 -12.31 15.55
CA GLU A 187 -7.63 -11.47 15.03
C GLU A 187 -8.34 -10.70 16.15
N GLN A 188 -8.65 -11.35 17.27
CA GLN A 188 -9.33 -10.73 18.41
C GLN A 188 -8.44 -9.74 19.16
N LEU A 189 -7.16 -10.05 19.33
CA LEU A 189 -6.18 -9.14 19.93
C LEU A 189 -5.97 -7.90 19.04
N THR A 190 -5.96 -8.09 17.72
CA THR A 190 -5.93 -6.97 16.76
C THR A 190 -7.18 -6.09 16.90
N CYS A 191 -8.36 -6.70 17.04
CA CYS A 191 -9.60 -5.97 17.28
C CYS A 191 -9.54 -5.16 18.58
N LEU A 192 -9.01 -5.72 19.66
CA LEU A 192 -8.84 -5.03 20.95
C LEU A 192 -7.85 -3.86 20.88
N ALA A 193 -6.69 -4.06 20.24
CA ALA A 193 -5.70 -2.99 20.05
C ALA A 193 -6.31 -1.82 19.26
N ARG A 194 -7.11 -2.15 18.24
CA ARG A 194 -7.81 -1.17 17.43
C ARG A 194 -8.87 -0.41 18.22
N LEU A 195 -9.70 -1.13 18.99
CA LEU A 195 -10.70 -0.53 19.87
C LEU A 195 -10.07 0.49 20.83
N VAL A 196 -8.94 0.13 21.45
CA VAL A 196 -8.19 1.03 22.34
C VAL A 196 -7.61 2.23 21.59
N SER A 197 -7.11 2.03 20.38
CA SER A 197 -6.58 3.12 19.53
C SER A 197 -7.67 4.13 19.19
N ASP A 198 -8.83 3.65 18.73
CA ASP A 198 -9.97 4.49 18.37
C ASP A 198 -10.52 5.23 19.60
N PHE A 199 -10.60 4.54 20.74
CA PHE A 199 -10.95 5.14 22.03
C PHE A 199 -10.01 6.30 22.37
N ARG A 200 -8.69 6.08 22.36
CA ARG A 200 -7.69 7.14 22.65
C ARG A 200 -7.77 8.30 21.66
N ALA A 201 -7.94 8.00 20.37
CA ALA A 201 -8.01 9.02 19.32
C ALA A 201 -9.23 9.93 19.48
N LEU A 202 -10.37 9.37 19.89
CA LEU A 202 -11.58 10.14 20.12
C LEU A 202 -11.42 11.12 21.28
N TRP A 203 -10.85 10.67 22.41
CA TRP A 203 -10.77 11.52 23.61
C TRP A 203 -9.66 12.55 23.59
N ARG A 204 -8.62 12.37 22.77
CA ARG A 204 -7.62 13.42 22.53
C ARG A 204 -8.24 14.74 22.02
N ARG A 205 -9.47 14.70 21.48
CA ARG A 205 -10.23 15.92 21.08
C ARG A 205 -10.71 16.76 22.25
N HIS A 206 -10.89 16.14 23.42
CA HIS A 206 -11.34 16.80 24.65
C HIS A 206 -10.18 17.20 25.57
N GLY A 207 -8.97 16.73 25.28
CA GLY A 207 -7.76 17.09 26.01
C GLY A 207 -6.59 16.17 25.68
N THR A 208 -5.37 16.68 25.80
CA THR A 208 -4.15 15.86 25.62
C THR A 208 -3.80 15.06 26.88
N THR A 209 -4.43 15.39 28.01
CA THR A 209 -4.24 14.71 29.30
C THR A 209 -5.56 14.14 29.82
N ARG A 210 -5.50 13.06 30.61
CA ARG A 210 -6.68 12.44 31.24
C ARG A 210 -7.42 13.41 32.15
N LYS A 211 -6.70 14.33 32.80
CA LYS A 211 -7.30 15.38 33.62
C LYS A 211 -8.23 16.28 32.80
N GLN A 212 -7.76 16.77 31.66
CA GLN A 212 -8.57 17.63 30.78
C GLN A 212 -9.81 16.89 30.25
N VAL A 213 -9.66 15.62 29.89
CA VAL A 213 -10.79 14.78 29.48
C VAL A 213 -11.79 14.59 30.63
N GLY A 214 -11.30 14.40 31.86
CA GLY A 214 -12.14 14.33 33.06
C GLY A 214 -12.88 15.63 33.36
N ASP A 215 -12.20 16.77 33.23
CA ASP A 215 -12.80 18.10 33.38
C ASP A 215 -13.92 18.31 32.33
N ALA A 216 -13.71 17.84 31.09
CA ALA A 216 -14.73 17.85 30.04
C ALA A 216 -15.92 16.93 30.38
N ALA A 217 -15.68 15.75 30.96
CA ALA A 217 -16.73 14.83 31.39
C ALA A 217 -17.62 15.43 32.49
N ILE A 218 -17.02 16.16 33.44
CA ILE A 218 -17.72 16.83 34.54
C ILE A 218 -18.57 18.00 34.04
N ALA A 219 -18.14 18.67 32.97
CA ALA A 219 -18.86 19.78 32.38
C ALA A 219 -20.13 19.38 31.60
N LEU A 220 -20.33 18.09 31.33
CA LEU A 220 -21.50 17.60 30.59
C LEU A 220 -22.78 17.57 31.45
N PRO A 221 -23.93 18.05 30.91
CA PRO A 221 -25.20 18.08 31.63
C PRO A 221 -25.79 16.67 31.84
N TYR A 222 -26.50 16.45 32.94
CA TYR A 222 -27.05 15.14 33.32
C TYR A 222 -28.38 14.76 32.64
N THR A 223 -28.89 15.60 31.74
CA THR A 223 -30.30 15.60 31.34
C THR A 223 -30.66 14.71 30.15
N ASP A 224 -29.66 14.13 29.45
CA ASP A 224 -29.85 13.42 28.18
C ASP A 224 -29.17 12.03 28.21
N PRO A 225 -29.85 10.93 27.84
CA PRO A 225 -29.28 9.59 27.76
C PRO A 225 -27.99 9.47 26.93
N ASP A 226 -27.90 10.15 25.79
CA ASP A 226 -26.73 10.08 24.91
C ASP A 226 -25.53 10.80 25.54
N VAL A 227 -25.82 11.90 26.25
CA VAL A 227 -24.82 12.63 27.05
C VAL A 227 -24.34 11.79 28.23
N GLN A 228 -25.19 10.93 28.80
CA GLN A 228 -24.77 9.99 29.85
C GLN A 228 -23.85 8.89 29.31
N VAL A 229 -24.14 8.34 28.12
CA VAL A 229 -23.24 7.38 27.45
C VAL A 229 -21.88 8.00 27.17
N LEU A 230 -21.87 9.19 26.55
CA LEU A 230 -20.65 9.94 26.28
C LEU A 230 -19.86 10.22 27.56
N ARG A 231 -20.55 10.61 28.63
CA ARG A 231 -19.92 10.85 29.91
C ARG A 231 -19.32 9.58 30.50
N GLY A 232 -20.01 8.45 30.44
CA GLY A 232 -19.49 7.14 30.88
C GLY A 232 -18.20 6.78 30.14
N GLN A 233 -18.17 7.01 28.83
CA GLN A 233 -17.00 6.79 27.99
C GLN A 233 -15.83 7.76 28.32
N LEU A 234 -16.12 9.03 28.60
CA LEU A 234 -15.10 9.99 29.04
C LEU A 234 -14.55 9.67 30.43
N LEU A 235 -15.41 9.23 31.35
CA LEU A 235 -14.98 8.74 32.67
C LEU A 235 -14.10 7.50 32.53
N ALA A 236 -14.36 6.66 31.53
CA ALA A 236 -13.49 5.54 31.23
C ALA A 236 -12.08 5.93 30.77
N ALA A 237 -11.94 7.10 30.16
CA ALA A 237 -10.62 7.63 29.85
C ALA A 237 -9.90 8.10 31.13
N THR A 238 -10.62 8.45 32.20
CA THR A 238 -10.03 8.87 33.47
C THR A 238 -9.68 7.70 34.39
N ASP A 239 -10.36 6.56 34.25
CA ASP A 239 -10.15 5.37 35.10
C ASP A 239 -9.12 4.39 34.55
N TYR A 240 -8.47 4.76 33.44
CA TYR A 240 -7.45 3.97 32.75
C TYR A 240 -7.98 2.67 32.13
N TRP A 241 -9.24 2.64 31.69
CA TRP A 241 -9.81 1.51 30.96
C TRP A 241 -8.95 1.05 29.80
N ASP A 242 -8.54 1.99 28.95
CA ASP A 242 -7.71 1.76 27.76
C ASP A 242 -6.38 1.06 28.12
N VAL A 243 -5.80 1.42 29.26
CA VAL A 243 -4.59 0.79 29.79
C VAL A 243 -4.90 -0.63 30.24
N GLY A 244 -5.99 -0.84 30.98
CA GLY A 244 -6.39 -2.17 31.45
C GLY A 244 -6.72 -3.15 30.32
N VAL A 245 -7.41 -2.69 29.28
CA VAL A 245 -7.73 -3.49 28.09
C VAL A 245 -6.44 -3.90 27.37
N LEU A 246 -5.54 -2.93 27.10
CA LEU A 246 -4.31 -3.20 26.38
C LEU A 246 -3.37 -4.13 27.15
N LEU A 247 -3.22 -3.92 28.46
CA LEU A 247 -2.43 -4.82 29.32
C LEU A 247 -3.01 -6.23 29.35
N GLY A 248 -4.34 -6.36 29.43
CA GLY A 248 -4.99 -7.67 29.38
C GLY A 248 -4.74 -8.38 28.05
N ALA A 249 -4.82 -7.67 26.94
CA ALA A 249 -4.56 -8.21 25.61
C ALA A 249 -3.08 -8.64 25.44
N GLN A 250 -2.14 -7.84 25.94
CA GLN A 250 -0.71 -8.18 25.96
C GLN A 250 -0.42 -9.40 26.85
N GLU A 251 -1.06 -9.51 28.01
CA GLU A 251 -0.87 -10.61 28.92
C GLU A 251 -1.48 -11.92 28.40
N ILE A 252 -2.62 -11.85 27.71
CA ILE A 252 -3.19 -12.98 26.96
C ILE A 252 -2.18 -13.49 25.93
N SER A 253 -1.62 -12.58 25.12
CA SER A 253 -0.61 -12.92 24.11
C SER A 253 0.60 -13.62 24.76
N ARG A 254 1.21 -13.00 25.76
CA ARG A 254 2.37 -13.53 26.49
C ARG A 254 2.12 -14.90 27.11
N ARG A 255 0.96 -15.10 27.75
CA ARG A 255 0.61 -16.36 28.42
C ARG A 255 0.21 -17.47 27.46
N THR A 256 -0.36 -17.12 26.31
CA THR A 256 -0.65 -18.09 25.24
C THR A 256 0.64 -18.60 24.60
N VAL A 257 1.57 -17.69 24.25
CA VAL A 257 2.90 -18.04 23.69
C VAL A 257 3.72 -18.90 24.66
N SER A 258 3.65 -18.61 25.96
CA SER A 258 4.37 -19.38 26.98
C SER A 258 3.68 -20.68 27.41
N GLY A 259 2.55 -21.04 26.78
CA GLY A 259 1.78 -22.25 27.11
C GLY A 259 1.09 -22.23 28.48
N GLN A 260 1.00 -21.05 29.11
CA GLN A 260 0.33 -20.85 30.41
C GLN A 260 -1.20 -20.68 30.28
N LEU A 261 -1.69 -20.44 29.07
CA LEU A 261 -3.11 -20.44 28.72
C LEU A 261 -3.33 -21.38 27.54
N HIS A 262 -4.44 -22.12 27.59
CA HIS A 262 -4.86 -22.97 26.48
C HIS A 262 -5.52 -22.09 25.39
N PRO A 263 -5.08 -22.16 24.12
CA PRO A 263 -5.57 -21.26 23.06
C PRO A 263 -7.10 -21.29 22.88
N GLU A 264 -7.72 -22.48 22.91
CA GLU A 264 -9.17 -22.61 22.71
C GLU A 264 -9.97 -21.90 23.81
N ASP A 265 -9.56 -22.02 25.07
CA ASP A 265 -10.25 -21.39 26.21
C ASP A 265 -10.17 -19.86 26.14
N VAL A 266 -9.03 -19.36 25.65
CA VAL A 266 -8.81 -17.92 25.42
C VAL A 266 -9.68 -17.44 24.28
N PHE A 267 -9.70 -18.16 23.16
CA PHE A 267 -10.48 -17.81 21.99
C PHE A 267 -11.98 -17.79 22.29
N GLU A 268 -12.51 -18.79 22.99
CA GLU A 268 -13.91 -18.83 23.42
C GLU A 268 -14.26 -17.64 24.31
N LYS A 269 -13.44 -17.37 25.33
CA LYS A 269 -13.68 -16.29 26.29
C LYS A 269 -13.57 -14.89 25.68
N LEU A 270 -12.68 -14.70 24.71
CA LEU A 270 -12.59 -13.45 23.94
C LEU A 270 -13.75 -13.31 22.96
N THR A 271 -14.16 -14.40 22.30
CA THR A 271 -15.34 -14.41 21.41
C THR A 271 -16.59 -13.99 22.18
N GLU A 272 -16.82 -14.60 23.36
CA GLU A 272 -17.93 -14.27 24.23
C GLU A 272 -17.89 -12.79 24.65
N ALA A 273 -16.72 -12.29 25.08
CA ALA A 273 -16.57 -10.92 25.56
C ALA A 273 -16.73 -9.86 24.46
N LEU A 274 -16.38 -10.17 23.21
CA LEU A 274 -16.45 -9.25 22.08
C LEU A 274 -17.78 -9.33 21.32
N SER A 275 -18.51 -10.45 21.44
CA SER A 275 -19.79 -10.65 20.76
C SER A 275 -20.87 -9.58 21.00
N PRO A 276 -20.97 -8.92 22.18
CA PRO A 276 -22.01 -7.91 22.41
C PRO A 276 -21.61 -6.51 21.94
N ILE A 277 -20.38 -6.30 21.46
CA ILE A 277 -19.94 -5.02 20.95
C ILE A 277 -20.55 -4.85 19.57
N GLU A 278 -21.43 -3.87 19.40
CA GLU A 278 -21.97 -3.52 18.08
C GLU A 278 -20.87 -2.86 17.24
N TRP A 279 -20.72 -3.35 16.02
CA TRP A 279 -19.74 -2.85 15.06
C TRP A 279 -20.47 -2.10 13.95
N ALA A 280 -21.18 -1.01 14.23
CA ALA A 280 -21.89 -0.29 13.17
C ALA A 280 -22.25 1.20 13.42
N GLU A 281 -23.01 1.63 14.44
CA GLU A 281 -23.96 2.73 14.13
C GLU A 281 -23.51 4.18 14.43
N VAL A 282 -22.49 4.45 15.27
CA VAL A 282 -22.05 5.85 15.59
C VAL A 282 -20.88 6.37 14.71
N TRP A 283 -20.40 5.56 13.77
CA TRP A 283 -19.25 5.86 12.90
C TRP A 283 -19.57 6.83 11.75
N VAL A 284 -20.85 6.97 11.40
CA VAL A 284 -21.30 7.61 10.16
C VAL A 284 -20.90 9.08 10.07
N GLU A 285 -21.21 9.90 11.07
CA GLU A 285 -20.94 11.34 10.99
C GLU A 285 -19.44 11.62 10.89
N HIS A 286 -18.62 11.03 11.76
CA HIS A 286 -17.18 11.28 11.76
C HIS A 286 -16.53 10.82 10.45
N THR A 287 -16.95 9.66 9.95
CA THR A 287 -16.42 9.09 8.70
C THR A 287 -16.88 9.85 7.48
N ILE A 288 -18.11 10.37 7.47
CA ILE A 288 -18.56 11.31 6.46
C ILE A 288 -17.62 12.52 6.42
N HIS A 289 -17.25 13.10 7.57
CA HIS A 289 -16.32 14.23 7.59
C HIS A 289 -14.93 13.84 7.04
N GLU A 290 -14.36 12.73 7.50
CA GLU A 290 -13.04 12.32 7.03
C GLU A 290 -13.06 11.93 5.53
N LEU A 291 -14.14 11.31 5.05
CA LEU A 291 -14.38 11.04 3.64
C LEU A 291 -14.46 12.34 2.86
N LEU A 292 -15.27 13.30 3.29
CA LEU A 292 -15.38 14.60 2.62
C LEU A 292 -14.05 15.34 2.58
N ASP A 293 -13.22 15.20 3.62
CA ASP A 293 -11.88 15.75 3.60
C ASP A 293 -10.99 15.07 2.56
N VAL A 294 -11.04 13.73 2.45
CA VAL A 294 -10.33 12.97 1.40
C VAL A 294 -10.81 13.41 0.02
N LEU A 295 -12.12 13.55 -0.16
CA LEU A 295 -12.72 13.99 -1.41
C LEU A 295 -12.51 15.49 -1.71
N ASN A 296 -12.01 16.26 -0.74
CA ASN A 296 -11.56 17.63 -0.95
C ASN A 296 -10.06 17.74 -1.22
N LEU A 297 -9.31 16.65 -1.15
CA LEU A 297 -7.88 16.65 -1.49
C LEU A 297 -7.69 17.06 -2.96
N PRO A 298 -6.64 17.84 -3.28
CA PRO A 298 -6.27 18.15 -4.65
C PRO A 298 -6.10 16.89 -5.52
N ALA A 299 -5.50 15.84 -4.94
CA ALA A 299 -5.33 14.53 -5.56
C ALA A 299 -6.65 13.89 -5.97
N TRP A 300 -7.70 13.98 -5.14
CA TRP A 300 -9.01 13.44 -5.47
C TRP A 300 -9.66 14.20 -6.63
N ARG A 301 -9.67 15.54 -6.56
CA ARG A 301 -10.26 16.39 -7.61
C ARG A 301 -9.60 16.14 -8.98
N ARG A 302 -8.34 15.71 -8.95
CA ARG A 302 -7.50 15.40 -10.11
C ARG A 302 -7.25 13.91 -10.32
N ARG A 303 -8.10 13.04 -9.77
CA ARG A 303 -7.93 11.58 -9.81
C ARG A 303 -7.82 11.03 -11.24
N HIS A 304 -8.50 11.67 -12.20
CA HIS A 304 -8.50 11.23 -13.58
C HIS A 304 -7.19 11.59 -14.30
N GLU A 305 -6.54 12.69 -13.90
CA GLU A 305 -5.20 13.01 -14.35
C GLU A 305 -4.14 12.15 -13.62
N LEU A 306 -4.34 11.79 -12.35
CA LEU A 306 -3.49 10.84 -11.63
C LEU A 306 -3.51 9.42 -12.20
N TYR A 307 -4.54 9.06 -12.99
CA TYR A 307 -4.60 7.76 -13.64
C TYR A 307 -3.40 7.50 -14.57
N SER A 308 -3.01 8.49 -15.40
CA SER A 308 -1.85 8.31 -16.28
C SER A 308 -0.56 8.20 -15.48
N VAL A 309 -0.43 8.98 -14.40
CA VAL A 309 0.68 8.88 -13.45
C VAL A 309 0.78 7.47 -12.88
N TRP A 310 -0.32 6.89 -12.41
CA TRP A 310 -0.35 5.53 -11.88
C TRP A 310 0.03 4.47 -12.93
N VAL A 311 -0.48 4.58 -14.16
CA VAL A 311 -0.07 3.69 -15.25
C VAL A 311 1.45 3.82 -15.50
N GLY A 312 1.99 5.04 -15.44
CA GLY A 312 3.42 5.31 -15.48
C GLY A 312 4.19 4.68 -14.30
N THR A 313 3.66 4.72 -13.08
CA THR A 313 4.29 4.07 -11.92
C THR A 313 4.31 2.56 -12.06
N ARG A 314 3.29 1.96 -12.70
CA ARG A 314 3.34 0.54 -13.06
C ARG A 314 4.47 0.21 -14.02
N MET A 315 4.68 1.04 -15.04
CA MET A 315 5.82 0.90 -15.95
C MET A 315 7.16 1.02 -15.22
N LEU A 316 7.31 2.01 -14.35
CA LEU A 316 8.53 2.21 -13.55
C LEU A 316 8.81 1.01 -12.63
N LYS A 317 7.78 0.48 -11.93
CA LYS A 317 7.91 -0.74 -11.11
C LYS A 317 8.28 -1.98 -11.94
N VAL A 318 7.81 -2.09 -13.18
CA VAL A 318 8.21 -3.19 -14.09
C VAL A 318 9.68 -3.06 -14.47
N VAL A 319 10.13 -1.85 -14.81
CA VAL A 319 11.54 -1.60 -15.16
C VAL A 319 12.44 -1.84 -13.96
N GLU A 320 12.10 -1.33 -12.78
CA GLU A 320 12.88 -1.51 -11.55
C GLU A 320 13.13 -2.98 -11.22
N ARG A 321 12.12 -3.84 -11.43
CA ARG A 321 12.25 -5.30 -11.20
C ARG A 321 13.22 -5.99 -12.16
N VAL A 322 13.41 -5.44 -13.36
CA VAL A 322 14.26 -6.03 -14.40
C VAL A 322 15.65 -5.39 -14.44
N ALA A 323 15.72 -4.09 -14.13
CA ALA A 323 16.92 -3.26 -14.07
C ALA A 323 16.93 -2.50 -12.73
N PRO A 324 17.33 -3.16 -11.62
CA PRO A 324 17.35 -2.57 -10.29
C PRO A 324 18.21 -1.31 -10.20
N GLU A 325 19.21 -1.18 -11.06
CA GLU A 325 20.09 -0.02 -11.21
C GLU A 325 19.44 1.18 -11.91
N MET A 326 18.14 1.16 -12.18
CA MET A 326 17.41 2.31 -12.70
C MET A 326 17.66 3.58 -11.84
N HIS A 327 17.93 4.70 -12.50
CA HIS A 327 18.22 6.00 -11.87
C HIS A 327 17.15 7.01 -12.23
N PHE A 328 16.58 7.68 -11.23
CA PHE A 328 15.58 8.74 -11.41
C PHE A 328 16.25 10.10 -11.66
N HIS A 329 15.63 10.97 -12.47
CA HIS A 329 16.13 12.32 -12.80
C HIS A 329 15.16 13.43 -12.34
N PRO A 330 15.06 13.72 -11.04
CA PRO A 330 14.38 14.90 -10.55
C PRO A 330 15.13 16.15 -10.99
N ILE A 331 14.38 17.22 -11.28
CA ILE A 331 14.91 18.53 -11.65
C ILE A 331 14.67 19.45 -10.46
N ASP A 332 15.73 20.07 -9.93
CA ASP A 332 15.65 20.95 -8.74
C ASP A 332 14.95 20.29 -7.52
N GLY A 333 15.21 18.99 -7.30
CA GLY A 333 14.59 18.23 -6.21
C GLY A 333 13.11 17.87 -6.45
N VAL A 334 12.59 18.08 -7.66
CA VAL A 334 11.22 17.75 -8.04
C VAL A 334 11.22 16.58 -9.03
N LEU A 335 10.58 15.46 -8.65
CA LEU A 335 10.23 14.42 -9.62
C LEU A 335 8.94 14.86 -10.32
N SER A 336 9.11 15.36 -11.54
CA SER A 336 8.08 16.08 -12.26
C SER A 336 7.44 15.22 -13.34
N PHE A 337 6.14 14.99 -13.25
CA PHE A 337 5.32 14.43 -14.33
C PHE A 337 4.76 15.60 -15.15
N GLU A 338 5.65 16.33 -15.80
CA GLU A 338 5.36 17.65 -16.39
C GLU A 338 5.07 17.63 -17.89
N PHE A 339 4.10 18.46 -18.26
CA PHE A 339 3.89 18.94 -19.63
C PHE A 339 5.07 19.79 -20.11
N GLY A 340 5.80 19.25 -21.09
CA GLY A 340 7.05 19.82 -21.63
C GLY A 340 8.10 18.78 -22.00
N GLY A 341 7.91 17.53 -21.56
CA GLY A 341 8.84 16.43 -21.77
C GLY A 341 9.84 16.35 -20.62
N SER A 342 9.53 15.57 -19.58
CA SER A 342 10.46 15.30 -18.49
C SER A 342 11.08 13.92 -18.65
N ARG A 343 12.40 13.83 -18.50
CA ARG A 343 13.08 12.53 -18.38
C ARG A 343 12.89 12.05 -16.94
N LEU A 344 12.11 11.00 -16.74
CA LEU A 344 11.81 10.47 -15.42
C LEU A 344 12.94 9.59 -14.88
N ALA A 345 13.44 8.68 -15.70
CA ALA A 345 14.44 7.71 -15.30
C ALA A 345 15.31 7.22 -16.46
N THR A 346 16.47 6.66 -16.14
CA THR A 346 17.34 5.94 -17.08
C THR A 346 17.63 4.55 -16.51
N PHE A 347 17.69 3.53 -17.36
CA PHE A 347 18.08 2.18 -16.99
C PHE A 347 18.92 1.53 -18.08
N ASN A 348 19.66 0.47 -17.75
CA ASN A 348 20.41 -0.32 -18.71
C ASN A 348 19.75 -1.68 -18.89
N TRP A 349 19.72 -2.17 -20.13
CA TRP A 349 19.27 -3.53 -20.42
C TRP A 349 19.93 -4.01 -21.71
N ASP A 350 20.38 -5.27 -21.74
CA ASP A 350 21.07 -5.85 -22.91
C ASP A 350 22.21 -4.95 -23.44
N ASN A 351 23.05 -4.43 -22.51
CA ASN A 351 24.16 -3.50 -22.79
C ASN A 351 23.75 -2.22 -23.55
N LYS A 352 22.48 -1.82 -23.48
CA LYS A 352 21.95 -0.58 -24.06
C LYS A 352 21.34 0.27 -22.95
N GLN A 353 21.52 1.58 -23.07
CA GLN A 353 20.88 2.54 -22.19
C GLN A 353 19.50 2.94 -22.74
N PHE A 354 18.52 3.00 -21.85
CA PHE A 354 17.17 3.44 -22.13
C PHE A 354 16.76 4.60 -21.22
N ASP A 355 16.08 5.58 -21.79
CA ASP A 355 15.52 6.72 -21.06
C ASP A 355 13.99 6.65 -21.08
N ILE A 356 13.38 6.80 -19.91
CA ILE A 356 11.93 6.88 -19.71
C ILE A 356 11.55 8.36 -19.65
N TRP A 357 10.66 8.77 -20.55
CA TRP A 357 10.17 10.14 -20.65
C TRP A 357 8.67 10.19 -20.43
N ALA A 358 8.21 11.18 -19.66
CA ALA A 358 6.82 11.61 -19.66
C ALA A 358 6.62 12.66 -20.74
N GLU A 359 5.56 12.51 -21.55
CA GLU A 359 5.02 13.53 -22.45
C GLU A 359 6.02 14.17 -23.44
N LEU A 360 7.01 13.38 -23.89
CA LEU A 360 8.01 13.84 -24.86
C LEU A 360 7.37 14.06 -26.24
N ARG A 361 7.28 15.34 -26.63
CA ARG A 361 6.74 15.78 -27.93
C ARG A 361 7.73 15.55 -29.07
N SER A 362 7.24 15.07 -30.20
CA SER A 362 8.04 14.89 -31.43
C SER A 362 7.22 15.04 -32.70
N ALA A 363 7.88 14.99 -33.86
CA ALA A 363 7.23 15.19 -35.16
C ALA A 363 6.22 14.07 -35.47
N LEU A 364 5.07 14.47 -36.03
CA LEU A 364 4.09 13.54 -36.58
C LEU A 364 4.59 13.04 -37.94
N VAL A 365 4.51 11.74 -38.18
CA VAL A 365 4.75 11.14 -39.50
C VAL A 365 3.42 10.78 -40.15
N GLY A 366 3.22 11.21 -41.40
CA GLY A 366 1.99 10.98 -42.15
C GLY A 366 0.84 11.92 -41.77
N GLY A 367 -0.37 11.57 -42.20
CA GLY A 367 -1.59 12.34 -41.91
C GLY A 367 -2.30 11.86 -40.64
N SER A 368 -2.88 12.81 -39.89
CA SER A 368 -3.80 12.55 -38.78
C SER A 368 -4.96 13.53 -38.85
N SER A 369 -6.19 13.07 -38.59
CA SER A 369 -7.35 13.96 -38.48
C SER A 369 -7.41 14.72 -37.14
N LYS A 370 -6.62 14.32 -36.13
CA LYS A 370 -6.53 15.01 -34.83
C LYS A 370 -5.25 15.83 -34.66
N ARG A 371 -4.11 15.29 -35.08
CA ARG A 371 -2.79 15.89 -34.83
C ARG A 371 -2.28 16.58 -36.09
N LYS A 372 -1.81 17.82 -35.97
CA LYS A 372 -1.36 18.63 -37.13
C LYS A 372 0.15 18.65 -37.36
N LYS A 373 0.95 18.71 -36.29
CA LYS A 373 2.41 18.93 -36.38
C LYS A 373 3.24 17.91 -35.59
N GLY A 374 2.70 17.34 -34.53
CA GLY A 374 3.45 16.49 -33.62
C GLY A 374 2.59 15.49 -32.87
N ILE A 375 3.27 14.53 -32.27
CA ILE A 375 2.73 13.56 -31.32
C ILE A 375 3.29 13.84 -29.93
N GLN A 376 2.52 13.50 -28.90
CA GLN A 376 2.90 13.64 -27.50
C GLN A 376 2.14 12.57 -26.71
N PRO A 377 2.64 11.33 -26.70
CA PRO A 377 2.09 10.28 -25.85
C PRO A 377 2.44 10.50 -24.38
N ASP A 378 1.66 9.94 -23.47
CA ASP A 378 1.86 10.12 -22.02
C ASP A 378 3.24 9.63 -21.55
N PHE A 379 3.71 8.48 -22.04
CA PHE A 379 5.09 8.02 -21.79
C PHE A 379 5.76 7.40 -23.01
N ARG A 380 7.10 7.50 -23.04
CA ARG A 380 7.96 6.87 -24.03
C ARG A 380 9.19 6.27 -23.36
N VAL A 381 9.67 5.17 -23.93
CA VAL A 381 11.01 4.65 -23.64
C VAL A 381 11.85 4.74 -24.90
N LEU A 382 12.99 5.41 -24.77
CA LEU A 382 13.92 5.69 -25.86
C LEU A 382 15.20 4.91 -25.62
N GLN A 383 15.66 4.15 -26.61
CA GLN A 383 17.02 3.63 -26.61
C GLN A 383 17.98 4.77 -27.01
N ALA A 384 18.86 5.16 -26.09
CA ALA A 384 19.72 6.33 -26.29
C ALA A 384 20.67 6.14 -27.50
N ASN A 385 20.54 7.01 -28.51
CA ASN A 385 21.43 7.01 -29.68
C ASN A 385 21.55 8.40 -30.31
N LEU A 386 22.63 9.12 -30.04
CA LEU A 386 22.84 10.52 -30.45
C LEU A 386 22.69 10.80 -31.96
N SER A 387 22.76 9.78 -32.82
CA SER A 387 22.65 9.93 -34.28
C SER A 387 21.21 9.85 -34.82
N GLN A 388 20.23 9.52 -33.97
CA GLN A 388 18.85 9.27 -34.38
C GLN A 388 17.87 10.27 -33.78
N SER A 389 16.75 10.51 -34.49
CA SER A 389 15.66 11.31 -33.97
C SER A 389 14.97 10.60 -32.80
N ALA A 390 14.35 11.35 -31.88
CA ALA A 390 13.59 10.79 -30.77
C ALA A 390 12.55 9.74 -31.22
N ASN A 391 11.93 9.96 -32.40
CA ASN A 391 11.01 9.01 -33.03
C ASN A 391 11.65 7.66 -33.34
N ALA A 392 12.84 7.66 -33.95
CA ALA A 392 13.56 6.44 -34.30
C ALA A 392 14.14 5.73 -33.07
N GLN A 393 14.53 6.49 -32.04
CA GLN A 393 15.00 5.95 -30.76
C GLN A 393 13.90 5.29 -29.91
N THR A 394 12.63 5.65 -30.13
CA THR A 394 11.53 5.16 -29.30
C THR A 394 11.27 3.69 -29.55
N THR A 395 11.41 2.88 -28.51
CA THR A 395 11.14 1.44 -28.50
C THR A 395 9.80 1.10 -27.84
N TYR A 396 9.26 2.01 -27.04
CA TYR A 396 7.96 1.82 -26.40
C TYR A 396 7.20 3.14 -26.26
N VAL A 397 5.89 3.07 -26.45
CA VAL A 397 4.93 4.17 -26.25
C VAL A 397 3.80 3.67 -25.38
N LEU A 398 3.44 4.45 -24.36
CA LEU A 398 2.33 4.19 -23.47
C LEU A 398 1.40 5.41 -23.46
N GLU A 399 0.16 5.19 -23.88
CA GLU A 399 -0.90 6.20 -23.89
C GLU A 399 -2.01 5.75 -22.94
N CYS A 400 -2.41 6.64 -22.04
CA CYS A 400 -3.39 6.42 -20.99
C CYS A 400 -4.70 7.13 -21.35
N LYS A 401 -5.80 6.39 -21.25
CA LYS A 401 -7.16 6.88 -21.47
C LYS A 401 -8.00 6.59 -20.24
N HIS A 402 -8.78 7.58 -19.82
CA HIS A 402 -9.67 7.46 -18.67
C HIS A 402 -11.13 7.58 -19.14
N TYR A 403 -11.56 6.66 -20.02
CA TYR A 403 -12.95 6.59 -20.49
C TYR A 403 -13.67 5.39 -19.92
N LEU A 404 -14.95 5.59 -19.56
CA LEU A 404 -15.88 4.53 -19.19
C LEU A 404 -16.10 3.53 -20.33
N ASN A 405 -16.19 4.02 -21.56
CA ASN A 405 -16.35 3.20 -22.76
C ASN A 405 -15.26 3.54 -23.79
N ALA A 406 -14.71 2.53 -24.45
CA ALA A 406 -13.72 2.74 -25.51
C ALA A 406 -14.31 3.59 -26.65
N ASN A 407 -13.69 4.73 -26.92
CA ASN A 407 -13.95 5.47 -28.15
C ASN A 407 -13.06 4.90 -29.25
N ALA A 408 -13.59 3.93 -29.99
CA ALA A 408 -12.82 3.14 -30.96
C ALA A 408 -12.02 4.01 -31.95
N SER A 409 -12.64 5.06 -32.50
CA SER A 409 -11.98 5.98 -33.40
C SER A 409 -10.84 6.75 -32.73
N ASN A 410 -11.04 7.25 -31.51
CA ASN A 410 -9.99 7.99 -30.80
C ASN A 410 -8.80 7.11 -30.42
N PHE A 411 -9.07 5.87 -30.01
CA PHE A 411 -8.06 4.93 -29.52
C PHE A 411 -7.23 4.42 -30.69
N ALA A 412 -7.89 3.89 -31.73
CA ALA A 412 -7.22 3.40 -32.93
C ALA A 412 -6.42 4.51 -33.62
N GLN A 413 -6.94 5.74 -33.66
CA GLN A 413 -6.21 6.86 -34.23
C GLN A 413 -4.97 7.25 -33.42
N ALA A 414 -5.05 7.28 -32.08
CA ALA A 414 -3.88 7.54 -31.24
C ALA A 414 -2.81 6.46 -31.44
N ALA A 415 -3.22 5.18 -31.39
CA ALA A 415 -2.32 4.06 -31.65
C ALA A 415 -1.67 4.15 -33.04
N ALA A 416 -2.44 4.44 -34.09
CA ALA A 416 -1.93 4.57 -35.46
C ALA A 416 -0.95 5.74 -35.62
N ASP A 417 -1.25 6.90 -35.04
CA ASP A 417 -0.38 8.09 -35.10
C ASP A 417 0.97 7.82 -34.43
N TYR A 418 0.97 7.16 -33.26
CA TYR A 418 2.18 6.82 -32.53
C TYR A 418 2.96 5.69 -33.20
N ALA A 419 2.28 4.63 -33.65
CA ALA A 419 2.96 3.51 -34.31
C ALA A 419 3.61 3.96 -35.63
N ARG A 420 2.96 4.86 -36.38
CA ARG A 420 3.54 5.42 -37.60
C ARG A 420 4.71 6.36 -37.32
N SER A 421 4.59 7.20 -36.28
CA SER A 421 5.60 8.21 -35.96
C SER A 421 6.82 7.64 -35.25
N CYS A 422 6.66 6.58 -34.45
CA CYS A 422 7.73 5.90 -33.73
C CYS A 422 7.93 4.49 -34.32
N PRO A 423 8.66 4.32 -35.43
CA PRO A 423 8.65 3.10 -36.24
C PRO A 423 9.18 1.84 -35.53
N ASN A 424 10.00 2.00 -34.49
CA ASN A 424 10.56 0.89 -33.72
C ASN A 424 9.77 0.58 -32.45
N ALA A 425 8.70 1.33 -32.19
CA ALA A 425 7.99 1.23 -30.92
C ALA A 425 6.88 0.19 -30.94
N VAL A 426 6.74 -0.54 -29.83
CA VAL A 426 5.46 -1.14 -29.41
C VAL A 426 4.63 -0.05 -28.74
N VAL A 427 3.36 0.06 -29.13
CA VAL A 427 2.43 1.10 -28.66
C VAL A 427 1.33 0.46 -27.83
N HIS A 428 1.22 0.82 -26.57
CA HIS A 428 0.09 0.45 -25.72
C HIS A 428 -0.84 1.63 -25.54
N VAL A 429 -2.13 1.41 -25.81
CA VAL A 429 -3.20 2.32 -25.41
C VAL A 429 -3.98 1.65 -24.28
N VAL A 430 -3.84 2.20 -23.08
CA VAL A 430 -4.37 1.65 -21.84
C VAL A 430 -5.59 2.46 -21.43
N ASN A 431 -6.69 1.79 -21.11
CA ASN A 431 -7.92 2.44 -20.68
C ASN A 431 -8.39 1.96 -19.31
N HIS A 432 -8.89 2.90 -18.49
CA HIS A 432 -9.50 2.60 -17.20
C HIS A 432 -10.72 1.70 -17.34
N GLY A 433 -11.63 2.05 -18.25
CA GLY A 433 -12.78 1.22 -18.63
C GLY A 433 -12.44 0.14 -19.67
N PRO A 434 -13.42 -0.67 -20.10
CA PRO A 434 -13.23 -1.70 -21.12
C PRO A 434 -12.61 -1.16 -22.42
N ALA A 435 -11.86 -2.04 -23.10
CA ALA A 435 -11.36 -1.84 -24.44
C ALA A 435 -11.68 -3.12 -25.25
N ASP A 436 -12.44 -2.99 -26.32
CA ASP A 436 -12.70 -4.09 -27.27
C ASP A 436 -11.44 -4.28 -28.13
N GLU A 437 -10.46 -5.02 -27.60
CA GLU A 437 -9.16 -5.19 -28.24
C GLU A 437 -9.25 -5.75 -29.66
N PRO A 438 -10.08 -6.79 -29.95
CA PRO A 438 -10.26 -7.27 -31.31
C PRO A 438 -10.80 -6.21 -32.26
N ALA A 439 -11.84 -5.47 -31.87
CA ALA A 439 -12.42 -4.43 -32.72
C ALA A 439 -11.46 -3.25 -32.94
N LEU A 440 -10.74 -2.84 -31.89
CA LEU A 440 -9.73 -1.78 -31.94
C LEU A 440 -8.54 -2.16 -32.82
N SER A 441 -8.08 -3.41 -32.73
CA SER A 441 -7.00 -3.93 -33.58
C SER A 441 -7.44 -4.00 -35.05
N ALA A 442 -8.67 -4.48 -35.32
CA ALA A 442 -9.21 -4.52 -36.67
C ALA A 442 -9.39 -3.13 -37.31
N ALA A 443 -9.57 -2.09 -36.51
CA ALA A 443 -9.66 -0.70 -36.97
C ALA A 443 -8.30 -0.08 -37.35
N LEU A 444 -7.18 -0.74 -37.01
CA LEU A 444 -5.84 -0.29 -37.39
C LEU A 444 -5.45 -0.75 -38.80
N PRO A 445 -4.64 0.04 -39.52
CA PRO A 445 -3.96 -0.42 -40.73
C PRO A 445 -3.17 -1.71 -40.45
N ALA A 446 -3.22 -2.68 -41.38
CA ALA A 446 -2.67 -4.02 -41.19
C ALA A 446 -1.18 -4.02 -40.79
N GLU A 447 -0.41 -3.07 -41.33
CA GLU A 447 1.01 -2.89 -41.05
C GLU A 447 1.32 -2.40 -39.62
N LEU A 448 0.31 -1.86 -38.91
CA LEU A 448 0.46 -1.35 -37.54
C LEU A 448 -0.09 -2.33 -36.47
N GLN A 449 -0.90 -3.31 -36.86
CA GLN A 449 -1.58 -4.23 -35.93
C GLN A 449 -0.62 -5.03 -35.06
N SER A 450 0.54 -5.44 -35.57
CA SER A 450 1.54 -6.20 -34.80
C SER A 450 2.24 -5.36 -33.72
N ARG A 451 2.15 -4.04 -33.80
CA ARG A 451 2.90 -3.09 -32.96
C ARG A 451 2.02 -2.30 -32.00
N ALA A 452 0.71 -2.29 -32.20
CA ALA A 452 -0.22 -1.59 -31.32
C ALA A 452 -1.07 -2.59 -30.55
N ARG A 453 -1.17 -2.40 -29.24
CA ARG A 453 -2.01 -3.19 -28.35
C ARG A 453 -2.91 -2.28 -27.52
N PHE A 454 -4.07 -2.78 -27.19
CA PHE A 454 -5.05 -2.09 -26.37
C PHE A 454 -5.21 -2.87 -25.08
N ILE A 455 -5.31 -2.18 -23.94
CA ILE A 455 -5.51 -2.81 -22.64
C ILE A 455 -6.70 -2.14 -22.00
N GLY A 456 -7.78 -2.90 -21.80
CA GLY A 456 -8.99 -2.42 -21.14
C GLY A 456 -9.07 -2.82 -19.68
N ASN A 457 -9.93 -2.13 -18.93
CA ASN A 457 -10.15 -2.39 -17.50
C ASN A 457 -8.85 -2.35 -16.68
N ALA A 458 -7.92 -1.48 -17.05
CA ALA A 458 -6.67 -1.32 -16.34
C ALA A 458 -6.91 -0.44 -15.12
N THR A 459 -7.33 -1.07 -14.02
CA THR A 459 -7.59 -0.40 -12.73
C THR A 459 -6.65 -0.95 -11.65
N PRO A 460 -6.37 -0.17 -10.58
CA PRO A 460 -5.50 -0.62 -9.48
C PRO A 460 -5.93 -1.97 -8.88
N LEU A 461 -7.23 -2.16 -8.65
CA LEU A 461 -7.78 -3.41 -8.10
C LEU A 461 -7.56 -4.60 -9.03
N ARG A 462 -7.76 -4.43 -10.34
CA ARG A 462 -7.54 -5.50 -11.31
C ARG A 462 -6.06 -5.82 -11.49
N GLU A 463 -5.21 -4.79 -11.45
CA GLU A 463 -3.77 -4.96 -11.57
C GLU A 463 -3.20 -5.76 -10.40
N VAL A 464 -3.67 -5.53 -9.17
CA VAL A 464 -3.34 -6.39 -8.01
C VAL A 464 -3.79 -7.83 -8.24
N ALA A 465 -4.98 -8.04 -8.82
CA ALA A 465 -5.54 -9.37 -9.00
C ALA A 465 -4.89 -10.19 -10.12
N ASN A 466 -4.48 -9.58 -11.23
CA ASN A 466 -4.03 -10.32 -12.42
C ASN A 466 -2.76 -9.80 -13.10
N GLN A 467 -2.24 -8.64 -12.71
CA GLN A 467 -1.02 -8.03 -13.26
C GLN A 467 -1.03 -7.86 -14.78
N ALA A 468 -2.20 -7.78 -15.42
CA ALA A 468 -2.32 -7.75 -16.88
C ALA A 468 -1.57 -6.57 -17.50
N LEU A 469 -1.63 -5.38 -16.89
CA LEU A 469 -0.93 -4.20 -17.36
C LEU A 469 0.58 -4.36 -17.21
N SER A 470 1.07 -4.75 -16.02
CA SER A 470 2.51 -4.94 -15.79
C SER A 470 3.11 -6.03 -16.70
N ASN A 471 2.38 -7.13 -16.91
CA ASN A 471 2.81 -8.21 -17.80
C ASN A 471 2.91 -7.72 -19.25
N ALA A 472 1.91 -6.99 -19.75
CA ALA A 472 1.95 -6.44 -21.09
C ALA A 472 3.11 -5.46 -21.27
N ILE A 473 3.30 -4.52 -20.32
CA ILE A 473 4.41 -3.56 -20.35
C ILE A 473 5.75 -4.30 -20.39
N ARG A 474 5.94 -5.31 -19.52
CA ARG A 474 7.16 -6.11 -19.47
C ARG A 474 7.43 -6.78 -20.81
N ASP A 475 6.45 -7.47 -21.36
CA ASP A 475 6.61 -8.23 -22.60
C ASP A 475 6.96 -7.32 -23.79
N ALA A 476 6.53 -6.05 -23.75
CA ALA A 476 6.87 -5.04 -24.75
C ALA A 476 8.27 -4.43 -24.55
N LEU A 477 8.64 -4.08 -23.31
CA LEU A 477 9.94 -3.45 -23.00
C LEU A 477 11.10 -4.44 -23.01
N PHE A 478 10.86 -5.67 -22.59
CA PHE A 478 11.87 -6.70 -22.39
C PHE A 478 11.51 -7.97 -23.20
N PRO A 479 11.45 -7.88 -24.53
CA PRO A 479 11.04 -9.00 -25.37
C PRO A 479 11.97 -10.19 -25.18
N GLY A 480 11.41 -11.38 -25.00
CA GLY A 480 12.18 -12.61 -24.77
C GLY A 480 12.70 -12.79 -23.35
N LEU A 481 12.49 -11.82 -22.45
CA LEU A 481 12.72 -12.00 -21.03
C LEU A 481 11.76 -13.06 -20.49
N ARG A 482 12.24 -14.30 -20.45
CA ARG A 482 11.64 -15.33 -19.61
C ARG A 482 12.03 -15.02 -18.17
N LEU A 483 11.21 -14.23 -17.49
CA LEU A 483 11.20 -14.34 -16.03
C LEU A 483 10.97 -15.83 -15.70
N PRO A 484 11.59 -16.38 -14.64
CA PRO A 484 11.08 -17.60 -14.03
C PRO A 484 9.57 -17.39 -13.92
N ARG A 485 8.81 -18.23 -14.61
CA ARG A 485 7.34 -18.22 -14.53
C ARG A 485 7.04 -18.05 -13.04
N ALA A 486 6.33 -16.99 -12.65
CA ALA A 486 5.72 -16.98 -11.32
C ALA A 486 5.10 -18.36 -11.17
N LEU A 487 5.52 -19.12 -10.16
CA LEU A 487 5.13 -20.50 -9.91
C LEU A 487 3.62 -20.57 -9.67
N SER A 488 2.86 -20.38 -10.73
CA SER A 488 1.41 -20.47 -10.84
C SER A 488 1.16 -21.66 -11.74
N SER A 489 1.51 -22.84 -11.24
CA SER A 489 0.91 -24.16 -11.55
C SER A 489 1.74 -25.34 -11.01
N LEU A 490 2.62 -25.15 -10.03
CA LEU A 490 3.03 -26.23 -9.15
C LEU A 490 2.66 -25.76 -7.76
N ALA A 491 1.56 -26.31 -7.22
CA ALA A 491 1.46 -26.39 -5.78
C ALA A 491 2.80 -26.95 -5.29
N PRO A 492 3.48 -26.28 -4.34
CA PRO A 492 4.74 -26.80 -3.83
C PRO A 492 4.46 -28.20 -3.30
N GLN A 493 5.13 -29.20 -3.87
CA GLN A 493 5.35 -30.42 -3.10
C GLN A 493 6.26 -30.00 -1.94
N PRO A 494 5.82 -30.19 -0.69
CA PRO A 494 6.66 -29.89 0.46
C PRO A 494 7.90 -30.76 0.35
N VAL A 495 9.06 -30.12 0.20
CA VAL A 495 10.32 -30.79 0.49
C VAL A 495 10.31 -31.00 2.00
N ALA A 496 10.16 -32.26 2.40
CA ALA A 496 10.25 -32.65 3.79
C ALA A 496 11.64 -32.34 4.35
N GLY A 497 11.69 -31.62 5.48
CA GLY A 497 12.89 -31.28 6.26
C GLY A 497 13.54 -29.99 5.78
N THR A 498 13.58 -28.89 6.54
CA THR A 498 13.87 -28.80 7.98
C THR A 498 12.97 -27.76 8.63
N ILE A 499 12.52 -28.05 9.85
CA ILE A 499 11.67 -27.19 10.68
C ILE A 499 12.41 -25.85 10.89
N VAL A 500 11.90 -24.75 10.33
CA VAL A 500 12.34 -23.41 10.75
C VAL A 500 11.99 -23.30 12.24
N PRO A 501 12.96 -23.11 13.15
CA PRO A 501 12.67 -23.07 14.56
C PRO A 501 11.70 -21.92 14.86
N PRO A 502 10.73 -22.10 15.77
CA PRO A 502 9.87 -21.02 16.20
C PRO A 502 10.70 -19.87 16.76
N ILE A 503 10.16 -18.64 16.64
CA ILE A 503 10.76 -17.43 17.21
C ILE A 503 11.09 -17.70 18.69
N GLY A 504 12.33 -17.44 19.10
CA GLY A 504 12.77 -17.67 20.48
C GLY A 504 11.95 -16.85 21.48
N PRO A 505 11.79 -17.29 22.74
CA PRO A 505 11.08 -16.53 23.76
C PRO A 505 11.67 -15.12 23.92
N GLY A 506 10.85 -14.08 23.74
CA GLY A 506 11.30 -12.68 23.82
C GLY A 506 11.83 -12.09 22.51
N SER A 507 11.80 -12.85 21.41
CA SER A 507 12.08 -12.35 20.07
C SER A 507 10.76 -12.01 19.33
N VAL A 508 10.77 -10.96 18.53
CA VAL A 508 9.71 -10.58 17.57
C VAL A 508 10.07 -10.99 16.14
N GLY A 509 11.30 -11.45 15.92
CA GLY A 509 11.76 -12.01 14.67
C GLY A 509 13.10 -12.71 14.80
N SER A 510 13.47 -13.46 13.77
CA SER A 510 14.78 -14.11 13.68
C SER A 510 15.19 -14.28 12.23
N VAL A 511 16.48 -14.23 11.96
CA VAL A 511 17.05 -14.41 10.64
C VAL A 511 17.99 -15.59 10.67
N TYR A 512 17.78 -16.52 9.74
CA TYR A 512 18.64 -17.69 9.55
C TYR A 512 19.34 -17.57 8.21
N LEU A 513 20.65 -17.76 8.19
CA LEU A 513 21.43 -17.95 6.98
C LEU A 513 21.93 -19.39 6.97
N GLU A 514 21.71 -20.11 5.88
CA GLU A 514 22.09 -21.52 5.75
C GLU A 514 22.81 -21.74 4.43
N TRP A 515 23.86 -22.56 4.45
CA TRP A 515 24.61 -22.92 3.26
C TRP A 515 25.03 -24.38 3.24
N ASP A 516 25.29 -24.89 2.02
CA ASP A 516 25.74 -26.26 1.80
C ASP A 516 27.27 -26.41 1.88
N ASP A 517 27.77 -27.61 1.58
CA ASP A 517 29.19 -27.96 1.62
C ASP A 517 30.03 -27.35 0.48
N SER A 518 29.41 -26.60 -0.45
CA SER A 518 30.12 -25.88 -1.51
C SER A 518 30.67 -24.52 -1.07
N LEU A 519 30.20 -24.00 0.07
CA LEU A 519 30.66 -22.77 0.71
C LEU A 519 31.26 -23.13 2.08
N ASP A 520 32.30 -22.41 2.53
CA ASP A 520 32.99 -22.75 3.79
C ASP A 520 32.55 -21.83 4.93
N ASP A 521 32.87 -20.54 4.85
CA ASP A 521 32.63 -19.57 5.92
C ASP A 521 31.73 -18.43 5.40
N MET A 522 30.49 -18.37 5.89
CA MET A 522 29.48 -17.41 5.47
C MET A 522 29.00 -16.59 6.67
N ASP A 523 29.31 -15.29 6.65
CA ASP A 523 28.93 -14.35 7.70
C ASP A 523 27.56 -13.71 7.43
N LEU A 524 26.66 -13.79 8.41
CA LEU A 524 25.42 -13.04 8.47
C LEU A 524 25.61 -11.74 9.27
N ALA A 525 25.19 -10.62 8.67
CA ALA A 525 25.17 -9.32 9.31
C ALA A 525 23.79 -8.65 9.22
N LEU A 526 23.36 -8.03 10.31
CA LEU A 526 22.21 -7.13 10.40
C LEU A 526 22.71 -5.70 10.70
N ARG A 527 22.57 -4.79 9.75
CA ARG A 527 22.96 -3.38 9.89
C ARG A 527 21.74 -2.51 10.15
N VAL A 528 21.81 -1.66 11.16
CA VAL A 528 20.83 -0.58 11.39
C VAL A 528 21.21 0.61 10.54
N ILE A 529 20.27 1.10 9.73
CA ILE A 529 20.51 2.22 8.83
C ILE A 529 19.87 3.49 9.41
N GLY A 530 20.68 4.53 9.53
CA GLY A 530 20.28 5.85 9.99
C GLY A 530 19.46 6.63 8.97
N ALA A 531 18.90 7.75 9.43
CA ALA A 531 18.18 8.68 8.56
C ALA A 531 19.08 9.32 7.48
N ASP A 532 20.40 9.30 7.68
CA ASP A 532 21.43 9.72 6.73
C ASP A 532 21.84 8.61 5.75
N GLY A 533 21.21 7.44 5.83
CA GLY A 533 21.51 6.27 4.99
C GLY A 533 22.79 5.53 5.38
N GLN A 534 23.49 5.93 6.45
CA GLN A 534 24.69 5.24 6.91
C GLN A 534 24.36 4.16 7.94
N ALA A 535 25.20 3.12 8.01
CA ALA A 535 25.08 2.10 9.05
C ALA A 535 25.47 2.69 10.41
N ILE A 536 24.51 2.78 11.33
CA ILE A 536 24.74 3.27 12.70
C ILE A 536 25.35 2.16 13.56
N GLN A 537 24.89 0.92 13.38
CA GLN A 537 25.30 -0.24 14.17
C GLN A 537 25.17 -1.51 13.32
N SER A 538 26.06 -2.49 13.51
CA SER A 538 26.02 -3.81 12.86
C SER A 538 25.99 -4.90 13.92
N ILE A 539 25.16 -5.91 13.72
CA ILE A 539 25.15 -7.15 14.50
C ILE A 539 25.67 -8.26 13.59
N ASP A 540 26.78 -8.87 13.99
CA ASP A 540 27.54 -9.87 13.24
C ASP A 540 28.45 -10.65 14.22
N PHE A 541 29.30 -11.54 13.70
CA PHE A 541 30.23 -12.33 14.53
C PHE A 541 31.18 -11.48 15.40
N ARG A 542 31.49 -10.23 15.01
CA ARG A 542 32.37 -9.31 15.76
C ARG A 542 31.61 -8.53 16.82
N ASN A 543 30.38 -8.13 16.50
CA ASN A 543 29.48 -7.47 17.42
C ASN A 543 28.20 -8.29 17.60
N LYS A 544 28.20 -9.17 18.61
CA LYS A 544 27.08 -10.07 18.84
C LYS A 544 25.77 -9.39 19.24
N GLY A 545 25.79 -8.13 19.67
CA GLY A 545 24.58 -7.43 20.12
C GLY A 545 23.95 -8.02 21.39
N ALA A 546 22.75 -7.55 21.70
CA ALA A 546 21.96 -8.00 22.86
C ALA A 546 20.47 -7.80 22.58
N LEU A 547 19.62 -8.61 23.23
CA LEU A 547 18.16 -8.53 23.08
C LEU A 547 17.52 -7.46 23.99
N ASP A 548 18.24 -6.96 24.98
CA ASP A 548 17.76 -5.96 25.94
C ASP A 548 18.39 -4.57 25.74
N ALA A 549 19.26 -4.41 24.74
CA ALA A 549 19.90 -3.15 24.39
C ALA A 549 19.85 -2.89 22.88
N PRO A 550 19.85 -1.62 22.43
CA PRO A 550 19.89 -1.30 21.00
C PRO A 550 21.05 -2.04 20.27
N PRO A 551 20.74 -2.71 19.14
CA PRO A 551 19.56 -2.53 18.32
C PRO A 551 18.46 -3.59 18.55
N PHE A 552 18.45 -4.20 19.73
CA PHE A 552 17.52 -5.25 20.15
C PHE A 552 17.64 -6.49 19.26
N ALA A 553 18.87 -6.81 18.89
CA ALA A 553 19.21 -7.97 18.08
C ALA A 553 20.48 -8.63 18.60
N ARG A 554 20.52 -9.95 18.56
CA ARG A 554 21.64 -10.76 19.04
C ARG A 554 22.02 -11.85 18.05
N PHE A 555 23.28 -11.88 17.65
CA PHE A 555 23.91 -12.95 16.90
C PHE A 555 24.22 -14.13 17.82
N ASP A 556 23.78 -15.33 17.44
CA ASP A 556 23.85 -16.53 18.28
C ASP A 556 25.22 -17.22 18.18
N THR A 557 25.46 -17.89 17.06
CA THR A 557 26.65 -18.72 16.81
C THR A 557 27.21 -18.43 15.42
N ASP A 558 28.53 -18.35 15.36
CA ASP A 558 29.36 -18.14 14.16
C ASP A 558 29.79 -19.52 13.63
N ALA A 559 29.48 -19.82 12.37
CA ALA A 559 29.76 -21.12 11.75
C ALA A 559 30.86 -20.97 10.69
N LEU A 560 32.07 -21.43 11.04
CA LEU A 560 33.27 -21.21 10.22
C LEU A 560 33.46 -22.21 9.05
N HIS A 561 32.59 -23.22 8.94
CA HIS A 561 32.69 -24.30 7.94
C HIS A 561 31.33 -24.75 7.41
N GLY A 562 31.28 -25.13 6.14
CA GLY A 562 30.09 -25.64 5.47
C GLY A 562 29.90 -27.15 5.59
N PRO A 563 28.67 -27.66 5.54
CA PRO A 563 27.41 -26.89 5.55
C PRO A 563 27.19 -26.22 6.91
N GLY A 564 26.71 -24.99 6.91
CA GLY A 564 26.62 -24.15 8.10
C GLY A 564 25.28 -23.42 8.25
N ILE A 565 25.02 -22.92 9.46
CA ILE A 565 23.87 -22.10 9.79
C ILE A 565 24.28 -20.98 10.75
N GLU A 566 23.86 -19.75 10.44
CA GLU A 566 23.96 -18.61 11.35
C GLU A 566 22.60 -18.03 11.66
N ARG A 567 22.49 -17.42 12.85
CA ARG A 567 21.23 -16.91 13.37
C ARG A 567 21.41 -15.56 14.06
N ILE A 568 20.52 -14.63 13.72
CA ILE A 568 20.30 -13.39 14.47
C ILE A 568 18.88 -13.40 15.02
N ASP A 569 18.75 -13.30 16.35
CA ASP A 569 17.48 -13.10 17.05
C ASP A 569 17.19 -11.62 17.23
N ILE A 570 15.93 -11.20 17.13
CA ILE A 570 15.52 -9.80 17.19
C ILE A 570 14.35 -9.67 18.15
N SER A 571 14.50 -8.89 19.22
CA SER A 571 13.50 -8.70 20.29
C SER A 571 12.64 -7.46 20.14
N ALA A 572 13.07 -6.47 19.36
CA ALA A 572 12.22 -5.33 19.01
C ALA A 572 12.68 -4.61 17.73
N TRP A 573 11.73 -4.10 16.96
CA TRP A 573 11.97 -3.30 15.76
C TRP A 573 11.88 -1.80 16.09
N HIS A 574 12.99 -1.19 16.49
CA HIS A 574 13.02 0.21 16.95
C HIS A 574 13.51 1.19 15.87
N PHE A 575 14.25 0.72 14.88
CA PHE A 575 14.75 1.56 13.80
C PHE A 575 13.85 1.45 12.58
N SER A 576 13.72 2.54 11.82
CA SER A 576 12.88 2.58 10.62
C SER A 576 13.41 1.70 9.48
N ARG A 577 14.71 1.36 9.50
CA ARG A 577 15.37 0.58 8.45
C ARG A 577 16.50 -0.29 8.97
N TYR A 578 16.52 -1.54 8.49
CA TYR A 578 17.63 -2.48 8.67
C TYR A 578 18.05 -3.07 7.32
N GLU A 579 19.31 -3.47 7.21
CA GLU A 579 19.88 -4.17 6.06
C GLU A 579 20.43 -5.53 6.51
N LEU A 580 20.05 -6.58 5.80
CA LEU A 580 20.56 -7.94 5.98
C LEU A 580 21.55 -8.28 4.88
N ILE A 581 22.70 -8.82 5.27
CA ILE A 581 23.82 -9.09 4.37
C ILE A 581 24.41 -10.45 4.72
N ALA A 582 24.67 -11.27 3.70
CA ALA A 582 25.50 -12.45 3.78
C ALA A 582 26.85 -12.17 3.11
N THR A 583 27.96 -12.54 3.74
CA THR A 583 29.31 -12.38 3.17
C THR A 583 30.02 -13.72 3.12
N ASN A 584 30.51 -14.12 1.96
CA ASN A 584 31.43 -15.25 1.82
C ASN A 584 32.82 -14.83 2.31
N TYR A 585 33.09 -15.07 3.59
CA TYR A 585 34.30 -14.62 4.27
C TYR A 585 35.54 -15.39 3.81
N SER A 586 35.40 -16.71 3.62
CA SER A 586 36.47 -17.59 3.12
C SER A 586 36.81 -17.33 1.65
N LYS A 587 35.89 -16.72 0.89
CA LYS A 587 35.96 -16.55 -0.58
C LYS A 587 36.09 -17.89 -1.32
N SER A 588 35.67 -18.99 -0.70
CA SER A 588 35.65 -20.32 -1.29
C SER A 588 34.28 -20.62 -1.88
N GLY A 589 34.24 -21.39 -2.96
CA GLY A 589 32.98 -21.71 -3.64
C GLY A 589 32.34 -20.53 -4.37
N GLN A 590 31.13 -20.75 -4.87
CA GLN A 590 30.33 -19.72 -5.52
C GLN A 590 28.98 -19.63 -4.81
N MET A 591 28.57 -18.42 -4.43
CA MET A 591 27.23 -18.20 -3.86
C MET A 591 26.20 -18.41 -4.97
N THR A 592 25.37 -19.44 -4.82
CA THR A 592 24.31 -19.79 -5.78
C THR A 592 22.97 -19.96 -5.06
N PRO A 593 21.83 -19.87 -5.77
CA PRO A 593 20.51 -20.10 -5.17
C PRO A 593 20.33 -21.49 -4.52
N LEU A 594 21.14 -22.48 -4.94
CA LEU A 594 21.12 -23.82 -4.37
C LEU A 594 21.98 -23.90 -3.11
N ALA A 595 23.12 -23.21 -3.11
CA ALA A 595 24.13 -23.29 -2.06
C ALA A 595 23.88 -22.37 -0.86
N LEU A 596 23.07 -21.32 -1.01
CA LEU A 596 22.88 -20.30 0.03
C LEU A 596 21.43 -19.81 0.08
N HIS A 597 20.79 -19.95 1.25
CA HIS A 597 19.44 -19.44 1.50
C HIS A 597 19.33 -18.74 2.85
N CYS A 598 18.37 -17.82 2.94
CA CYS A 598 18.06 -17.09 4.14
C CYS A 598 16.57 -17.20 4.47
N SER A 599 16.25 -17.48 5.73
CA SER A 599 14.88 -17.46 6.25
C SER A 599 14.73 -16.30 7.22
N ILE A 600 13.84 -15.36 6.91
CA ILE A 600 13.50 -14.22 7.78
C ILE A 600 12.14 -14.54 8.40
N VAL A 601 12.12 -14.74 9.71
CA VAL A 601 10.92 -15.00 10.50
C VAL A 601 10.47 -13.71 11.15
N THR A 602 9.21 -13.34 10.91
CA THR A 602 8.55 -12.17 11.50
C THR A 602 7.20 -12.58 12.06
N ASP A 603 6.54 -11.67 12.77
CA ASP A 603 5.13 -11.78 13.16
C ASP A 603 4.17 -12.01 11.99
N LYS A 604 4.52 -11.55 10.79
CA LYS A 604 3.76 -11.76 9.54
C LYS A 604 4.01 -13.12 8.87
N GLY A 605 4.91 -13.93 9.42
CA GLY A 605 5.28 -15.23 8.88
C GLY A 605 6.74 -15.30 8.40
N VAL A 606 7.03 -16.36 7.66
CA VAL A 606 8.38 -16.69 7.19
C VAL A 606 8.57 -16.23 5.75
N THR A 607 9.57 -15.39 5.51
CA THR A 607 10.04 -15.03 4.18
C THR A 607 11.31 -15.80 3.88
N GLN A 608 11.27 -16.69 2.90
CA GLN A 608 12.43 -17.45 2.44
C GLN A 608 13.01 -16.79 1.19
N LEU A 609 14.30 -16.46 1.25
CA LEU A 609 15.07 -15.84 0.18
C LEU A 609 16.22 -16.77 -0.21
N ARG A 610 16.50 -16.86 -1.50
CA ARG A 610 17.66 -17.59 -2.01
C ARG A 610 18.64 -16.59 -2.59
N CYS A 611 19.92 -16.93 -2.50
CA CYS A 611 20.97 -16.13 -3.12
C CYS A 611 20.67 -15.97 -4.64
N PRO A 612 20.77 -14.76 -5.21
CA PRO A 612 20.46 -14.52 -6.61
C PRO A 612 21.28 -15.37 -7.57
N ALA A 613 20.66 -15.78 -8.67
CA ALA A 613 21.39 -16.43 -9.75
C ALA A 613 22.26 -15.39 -10.49
N GLY A 614 23.51 -15.72 -10.77
CA GLY A 614 24.39 -14.88 -11.60
C GLY A 614 25.19 -13.83 -10.84
N LEU A 615 25.32 -13.93 -9.51
CA LEU A 615 26.37 -13.19 -8.80
C LEU A 615 27.73 -13.52 -9.43
N GLY A 616 28.47 -12.47 -9.79
CA GLY A 616 29.78 -12.62 -10.43
C GLY A 616 30.72 -13.45 -9.56
N THR A 617 31.66 -14.16 -10.17
CA THR A 617 32.61 -15.03 -9.45
C THR A 617 33.53 -14.29 -8.47
N THR A 618 33.53 -12.95 -8.51
CA THR A 618 34.26 -12.06 -7.60
C THR A 618 33.36 -11.35 -6.59
N CYS A 619 32.05 -11.62 -6.63
CA CYS A 619 31.08 -11.06 -5.69
C CYS A 619 31.00 -11.99 -4.48
N TYR A 620 31.43 -11.48 -3.33
CA TYR A 620 31.46 -12.22 -2.07
C TYR A 620 30.45 -11.68 -1.06
N GLU A 621 29.60 -10.73 -1.46
CA GLU A 621 28.59 -10.14 -0.58
C GLU A 621 27.23 -10.25 -1.28
N TRP A 622 26.24 -10.76 -0.56
CA TRP A 622 24.84 -10.79 -0.97
C TRP A 622 24.06 -9.92 0.00
N LYS A 623 23.55 -8.78 -0.48
CA LYS A 623 22.53 -8.02 0.25
C LYS A 623 21.23 -8.80 0.19
N ILE A 624 20.86 -9.43 1.29
CA ILE A 624 19.72 -10.36 1.39
C ILE A 624 18.42 -9.59 1.26
N ALA A 625 18.22 -8.59 2.12
CA ALA A 625 16.99 -7.82 2.19
C ALA A 625 17.18 -6.50 2.94
N GLU A 626 16.26 -5.58 2.71
CA GLU A 626 16.00 -4.45 3.57
C GLU A 626 14.73 -4.70 4.38
N LEU A 627 14.75 -4.33 5.66
CA LEU A 627 13.60 -4.40 6.55
C LEU A 627 13.15 -2.97 6.84
N ILE A 628 12.00 -2.58 6.29
CA ILE A 628 11.39 -1.28 6.53
C ILE A 628 10.37 -1.41 7.64
N VAL A 629 10.58 -0.70 8.75
CA VAL A 629 9.74 -0.84 9.94
C VAL A 629 8.75 0.32 10.02
N SER A 630 7.47 -0.01 10.08
CA SER A 630 6.38 0.94 10.30
C SER A 630 5.57 0.49 11.51
N ASN A 631 5.45 1.36 12.53
CA ASN A 631 4.75 1.06 13.79
C ASN A 631 5.23 -0.23 14.48
N GLY A 632 6.54 -0.50 14.43
CA GLY A 632 7.15 -1.71 15.04
C GLY A 632 6.96 -2.99 14.23
N VAL A 633 6.37 -2.91 13.04
CA VAL A 633 6.14 -4.06 12.15
C VAL A 633 7.09 -3.98 10.95
N PRO A 634 7.96 -4.99 10.73
CA PRO A 634 8.88 -5.00 9.60
C PRO A 634 8.16 -5.43 8.32
N ALA A 635 8.50 -4.78 7.21
CA ALA A 635 8.21 -5.25 5.87
C ALA A 635 9.53 -5.69 5.22
N VAL A 636 9.59 -6.95 4.79
CA VAL A 636 10.77 -7.49 4.10
C VAL A 636 10.75 -7.06 2.64
N VAL A 637 11.75 -6.28 2.25
CA VAL A 637 12.02 -5.87 0.88
C VAL A 637 13.24 -6.65 0.40
N SER A 638 13.03 -7.72 -0.36
CA SER A 638 14.13 -8.50 -0.91
C SER A 638 15.01 -7.63 -1.82
N CYS A 639 16.32 -7.64 -1.60
CA CYS A 639 17.27 -7.03 -2.52
C CYS A 639 17.61 -8.09 -3.58
N GLY A 640 17.17 -7.85 -4.82
CA GLY A 640 17.39 -8.77 -5.95
C GLY A 640 18.83 -8.79 -6.42
#